data_AF-A0A317SPX1-F1
#
_entry.id   AF-A0A317SPX1-F1
#
_cell.length_a   1.000
_cell.length_b   1.000
_cell.length_c   1.000
_cell.angle_alpha   90.00
_cell.angle_beta   90.00
_cell.angle_gamma   90.00
#
_symmetry.space_group_name_H-M   'P 1'
#
loop_
_entity.id
_entity.type
_entity.pdbx_description
1 polymer ?
#
loop_
_entity_poly.entity_id
_entity_poly.type
_entity_poly.pdbx_seq_one_letter_code
_entity_poly.pdbx_strand_id
1 'polypeptide(L)'
;MNKPPTENEPTVQDITSWDSARLLAYIQVNLSTPLNVGDAQLFLDAQIDGSVFLAGAGDSAFFKQASLSFGSSVKLAALSEKILGRNKLSDPAFETQLPFPFVLDTLPKRFNFGSNDGAQNWVYMGREKFAELLNKLKEVRESFQNSGFWLYGTRGYGKSHLLAALVCYLTARGERVVYIPDCRECVNDPVPYMKAAMLFAWGDDDQRESIMLLDTMEMIYHYFQSVRNVIFIIDELNALACLRGDSAQLRERKGQVEEWLLRYRTRHKLIQKEMEHWWKRNSHLILDGNKIRGGYTKDQVEDQTGCIPLFLNSCLVNGEIDLGVDILKKVWKQVQSFVSHTKRTVNRESWDLYCGYVHACIRRQATPTDVDPELIDHWYFYEWCPTSATRHEVGAYACGIARDAVVKQLHEYGKNKFGDADFLKALDEYIDNEAVTGFFIEENLLSTISLSGLEIGRNISKPMDMQIFRGYPTFTITEQPILYCPMQFNFHAIDGIVVRFDISNQANGKRGKCFMFPLQITIAKSHADSEYEFFKDWSKWIKDLDDYDLEVVFLWISAKEPWERKVKRYPEYISKNIHIGDVNRDTWERYNRALKSKNGRGQTGMVVPQKRVLRKQARVLLELQNEDKNDSSLLAFLCTHTVIFLPSTHSCLHAGTTSGEGAK
;
A
#
# COMPACT_ATOMS: atom_id res chain seq x y z
N MET A 1 35.21 21.73 -12.12
CA MET A 1 34.78 21.95 -10.73
C MET A 1 33.68 20.94 -10.41
N ASN A 2 33.66 20.37 -9.21
CA ASN A 2 32.63 19.41 -8.82
C ASN A 2 31.37 20.17 -8.40
N LYS A 3 30.19 19.71 -8.84
CA LYS A 3 28.90 20.23 -8.37
C LYS A 3 28.73 19.83 -6.89
N PRO A 4 28.40 20.77 -5.96
CA PRO A 4 28.14 20.41 -4.57
C PRO A 4 26.95 19.44 -4.43
N PRO A 5 26.80 18.76 -3.28
CA PRO A 5 25.57 18.06 -2.95
C PRO A 5 24.38 19.03 -3.05
N THR A 6 23.26 18.58 -3.60
CA THR A 6 22.04 19.38 -3.65
C THR A 6 21.43 19.45 -2.25
N GLU A 7 21.58 20.58 -1.58
CA GLU A 7 20.64 21.01 -0.55
C GLU A 7 19.22 21.08 -1.13
N ASN A 8 18.21 21.02 -0.26
CA ASN A 8 16.81 21.08 -0.68
C ASN A 8 16.53 22.35 -1.49
N GLU A 9 15.76 22.25 -2.56
CA GLU A 9 15.29 23.45 -3.27
C GLU A 9 14.47 24.32 -2.30
N PRO A 10 14.72 25.63 -2.24
CA PRO A 10 14.13 26.53 -1.25
C PRO A 10 12.62 26.71 -1.46
N THR A 11 11.91 26.97 -0.36
CA THR A 11 10.49 27.35 -0.38
C THR A 11 10.30 28.80 -0.81
N VAL A 12 9.04 29.20 -1.07
CA VAL A 12 8.70 30.62 -1.25
C VAL A 12 9.00 31.46 -0.01
N GLN A 13 8.83 30.91 1.21
CA GLN A 13 9.17 31.64 2.44
C GLN A 13 10.68 31.84 2.58
N ASP A 14 11.48 30.81 2.27
CA ASP A 14 12.94 30.93 2.21
C ASP A 14 13.34 32.03 1.24
N ILE A 15 12.90 31.95 -0.03
CA ILE A 15 13.26 32.93 -1.06
C ILE A 15 12.81 34.33 -0.67
N THR A 16 11.59 34.51 -0.14
CA THR A 16 11.09 35.84 0.29
C THR A 16 12.00 36.50 1.34
N SER A 17 12.73 35.70 2.14
CA SER A 17 13.67 36.19 3.15
C SER A 17 15.08 36.53 2.62
N TRP A 18 15.35 36.34 1.33
CA TRP A 18 16.69 36.51 0.77
C TRP A 18 16.95 37.92 0.26
N ASP A 19 18.14 38.44 0.61
CA ASP A 19 18.72 39.60 -0.05
C ASP A 19 19.08 39.33 -1.52
N SER A 20 19.27 40.41 -2.28
CA SER A 20 19.57 40.36 -3.72
C SER A 20 20.86 39.61 -4.07
N ALA A 21 21.86 39.55 -3.19
CA ALA A 21 23.12 38.86 -3.46
C ALA A 21 22.99 37.35 -3.27
N ARG A 22 22.33 36.90 -2.19
CA ARG A 22 21.96 35.49 -1.96
C ARG A 22 21.01 34.99 -3.05
N LEU A 23 20.03 35.80 -3.43
CA LEU A 23 19.11 35.48 -4.51
C LEU A 23 19.82 35.39 -5.87
N LEU A 24 20.69 36.36 -6.21
CA LEU A 24 21.45 36.32 -7.45
C LEU A 24 22.33 35.06 -7.51
N ALA A 25 23.00 34.69 -6.42
CA ALA A 25 23.81 33.46 -6.36
C ALA A 25 22.97 32.20 -6.69
N TYR A 26 21.74 32.11 -6.18
CA TYR A 26 20.81 31.04 -6.55
C TYR A 26 20.36 31.11 -8.02
N ILE A 27 20.02 32.31 -8.53
CA ILE A 27 19.60 32.52 -9.92
C ILE A 27 20.70 32.08 -10.90
N GLN A 28 21.96 32.46 -10.64
CA GLN A 28 23.10 32.11 -11.49
C GLN A 28 23.37 30.60 -11.55
N VAL A 29 22.91 29.82 -10.56
CA VAL A 29 23.00 28.35 -10.54
C VAL A 29 21.77 27.66 -11.16
N ASN A 30 20.61 28.33 -11.16
CA ASN A 30 19.32 27.72 -11.54
C ASN A 30 18.80 28.14 -12.94
N LEU A 31 19.44 29.10 -13.60
CA LEU A 31 19.22 29.41 -15.01
C LEU A 31 20.02 28.49 -15.94
N SER A 32 19.40 28.01 -17.03
CA SER A 32 20.06 27.21 -18.07
C SER A 32 21.16 27.96 -18.84
N THR A 33 21.10 29.28 -18.82
CA THR A 33 22.20 30.18 -19.18
C THR A 33 22.21 31.32 -18.17
N PRO A 34 23.26 31.46 -17.34
CA PRO A 34 23.40 32.53 -16.35
C PRO A 34 23.14 33.94 -16.92
N LEU A 35 22.86 34.89 -16.02
CA LEU A 35 22.88 36.31 -16.35
C LEU A 35 24.33 36.73 -16.70
N ASN A 36 24.49 37.50 -17.77
CA ASN A 36 25.79 38.11 -18.07
C ASN A 36 26.15 39.14 -16.98
N VAL A 37 27.42 39.55 -16.91
CA VAL A 37 27.94 40.42 -15.84
C VAL A 37 27.19 41.76 -15.75
N GLY A 38 26.75 42.32 -16.89
CA GLY A 38 25.96 43.56 -16.91
C GLY A 38 24.57 43.39 -16.31
N ASP A 39 23.80 42.41 -16.78
CA ASP A 39 22.48 42.09 -16.22
C ASP A 39 22.55 41.64 -14.75
N ALA A 40 23.63 40.95 -14.36
CA ALA A 40 23.86 40.54 -12.97
C ALA A 40 24.13 41.74 -12.06
N GLN A 41 24.86 42.76 -12.53
CA GLN A 41 25.07 44.00 -11.79
C GLN A 41 23.78 44.83 -11.71
N LEU A 42 23.07 45.02 -12.83
CA LEU A 42 21.78 45.72 -12.88
C LEU A 42 20.73 45.10 -11.95
N PHE A 43 20.74 43.77 -11.78
CA PHE A 43 19.87 43.06 -10.84
C PHE A 43 20.14 43.45 -9.37
N LEU A 44 21.41 43.66 -9.00
CA LEU A 44 21.81 44.13 -7.66
C LEU A 44 21.55 45.62 -7.49
N ASP A 45 21.87 46.43 -8.50
CA ASP A 45 21.69 47.89 -8.48
C ASP A 45 20.20 48.26 -8.35
N ALA A 46 19.32 47.49 -8.98
CA ALA A 46 17.87 47.61 -8.85
C ALA A 46 17.29 47.01 -7.55
N GLN A 47 18.14 46.49 -6.65
CA GLN A 47 17.78 45.92 -5.33
C GLN A 47 16.67 44.88 -5.42
N ILE A 48 16.73 43.99 -6.41
CA ILE A 48 15.74 42.93 -6.58
C ILE A 48 15.99 41.86 -5.52
N ASP A 49 15.30 41.96 -4.39
CA ASP A 49 15.31 40.96 -3.32
C ASP A 49 14.34 39.80 -3.60
N GLY A 50 14.29 38.85 -2.67
CA GLY A 50 13.39 37.70 -2.70
C GLY A 50 11.92 38.01 -2.92
N SER A 51 11.41 39.06 -2.29
CA SER A 51 10.02 39.50 -2.38
C SER A 51 9.73 40.20 -3.71
N VAL A 52 10.62 41.09 -4.15
CA VAL A 52 10.53 41.82 -5.43
C VAL A 52 10.61 40.85 -6.61
N PHE A 53 11.50 39.86 -6.54
CA PHE A 53 11.63 38.82 -7.56
C PHE A 53 10.38 37.94 -7.69
N LEU A 54 9.77 37.54 -6.57
CA LEU A 54 8.54 36.75 -6.58
C LEU A 54 7.31 37.56 -7.00
N ALA A 55 7.30 38.88 -6.75
CA ALA A 55 6.26 39.78 -7.26
C ALA A 55 6.26 39.88 -8.80
N GLY A 56 7.43 39.80 -9.44
CA GLY A 56 7.58 39.78 -10.89
C GLY A 56 7.27 38.45 -11.58
N ALA A 57 6.66 37.47 -10.90
CA ALA A 57 6.37 36.14 -11.45
C ALA A 57 5.52 36.21 -12.74
N GLY A 58 6.08 35.71 -13.85
CA GLY A 58 5.45 35.71 -15.18
C GLY A 58 5.58 37.04 -15.95
N ASP A 59 5.84 38.15 -15.26
CA ASP A 59 5.92 39.49 -15.89
C ASP A 59 7.34 39.82 -16.38
N SER A 60 7.60 39.57 -17.66
CA SER A 60 8.86 39.98 -18.31
C SER A 60 8.97 41.49 -18.58
N ALA A 61 7.91 42.29 -18.38
CA ALA A 61 7.95 43.74 -18.45
C ALA A 61 8.34 44.36 -17.11
N PHE A 62 7.88 43.81 -15.97
CA PHE A 62 8.36 44.14 -14.62
C PHE A 62 9.89 44.15 -14.56
N PHE A 63 10.53 43.03 -14.94
CA PHE A 63 12.00 42.95 -14.94
C PHE A 63 12.70 43.86 -15.98
N LYS A 64 12.01 44.40 -16.99
CA LYS A 64 12.59 45.41 -17.91
C LYS A 64 12.61 46.82 -17.28
N GLN A 65 11.79 47.09 -16.27
CA GLN A 65 11.82 48.37 -15.55
C GLN A 65 13.14 48.55 -14.77
N ALA A 66 13.75 47.44 -14.34
CA ALA A 66 15.11 47.37 -13.79
C ALA A 66 16.23 47.51 -14.86
N SER A 67 15.91 47.96 -16.08
CA SER A 67 16.83 48.11 -17.23
C SER A 67 17.54 46.82 -17.69
N LEU A 68 17.13 45.66 -17.18
CA LEU A 68 17.67 44.36 -17.58
C LEU A 68 17.39 44.06 -19.06
N SER A 69 18.31 43.37 -19.72
CA SER A 69 18.16 42.98 -21.12
C SER A 69 16.95 42.05 -21.31
N PHE A 70 16.25 42.17 -22.44
CA PHE A 70 15.01 41.42 -22.74
C PHE A 70 15.13 39.91 -22.42
N GLY A 71 16.24 39.28 -22.81
CA GLY A 71 16.48 37.86 -22.59
C GLY A 71 16.69 37.49 -21.12
N SER A 72 17.25 38.40 -20.32
CA SER A 72 17.38 38.23 -18.87
C SER A 72 16.06 38.48 -18.15
N SER A 73 15.28 39.51 -18.54
CA SER A 73 13.94 39.76 -17.99
C SER A 73 12.97 38.59 -18.20
N VAL A 74 12.99 37.96 -19.38
CA VAL A 74 12.16 36.77 -19.68
C VAL A 74 12.61 35.55 -18.87
N LYS A 75 13.92 35.31 -18.74
CA LYS A 75 14.46 34.23 -17.88
C LYS A 75 14.05 34.39 -16.41
N LEU A 76 14.09 35.61 -15.88
CA LEU A 76 13.74 35.91 -14.49
C LEU A 76 12.25 35.69 -14.23
N ALA A 77 11.38 36.25 -15.09
CA ALA A 77 9.93 36.04 -15.01
C ALA A 77 9.53 34.56 -15.02
N ALA A 78 10.11 33.77 -15.93
CA ALA A 78 9.85 32.33 -16.04
C ALA A 78 10.43 31.50 -14.86
N LEU A 79 11.44 32.03 -14.16
CA LEU A 79 12.05 31.41 -12.98
C LEU A 79 11.25 31.73 -11.71
N SER A 80 10.85 32.98 -11.47
CA SER A 80 9.99 33.35 -10.35
C SER A 80 8.60 32.72 -10.48
N GLU A 81 8.04 32.63 -11.68
CA GLU A 81 6.80 31.88 -11.96
C GLU A 81 6.94 30.37 -11.65
N LYS A 82 8.03 29.72 -12.10
CA LYS A 82 8.34 28.32 -11.80
C LYS A 82 8.34 28.05 -10.28
N ILE A 83 8.88 28.99 -9.52
CA ILE A 83 8.98 28.91 -8.06
C ILE A 83 7.62 29.16 -7.41
N LEU A 84 6.93 30.24 -7.80
CA LEU A 84 5.65 30.65 -7.21
C LEU A 84 4.53 29.65 -7.52
N GLY A 85 4.39 29.21 -8.77
CA GLY A 85 3.36 28.26 -9.19
C GLY A 85 3.52 26.89 -8.52
N ARG A 86 4.75 26.39 -8.38
CA ARG A 86 5.03 25.17 -7.63
C ARG A 86 4.60 25.28 -6.17
N ASN A 87 4.99 26.35 -5.48
CA ASN A 87 4.73 26.50 -4.06
C ASN A 87 3.22 26.72 -3.81
N LYS A 88 2.54 27.57 -4.59
CA LYS A 88 1.08 27.76 -4.52
C LYS A 88 0.32 26.45 -4.73
N LEU A 89 0.61 25.68 -5.78
CA LEU A 89 -0.05 24.39 -6.02
C LEU A 89 0.29 23.31 -4.96
N SER A 90 1.30 23.57 -4.12
CA SER A 90 1.68 22.73 -2.98
C SER A 90 1.09 23.19 -1.63
N ASP A 91 0.46 24.36 -1.56
CA ASP A 91 -0.06 24.95 -0.32
C ASP A 91 -1.53 24.56 -0.08
N PRO A 92 -1.88 23.83 1.01
CA PRO A 92 -3.27 23.49 1.33
C PRO A 92 -4.20 24.69 1.55
N ALA A 93 -3.66 25.88 1.85
CA ALA A 93 -4.45 27.11 1.97
C ALA A 93 -4.70 27.82 0.62
N PHE A 94 -4.04 27.38 -0.46
CA PHE A 94 -4.25 27.93 -1.79
C PHE A 94 -5.37 27.18 -2.53
N GLU A 95 -6.52 27.84 -2.69
CA GLU A 95 -7.60 27.39 -3.56
C GLU A 95 -7.64 28.21 -4.85
N THR A 96 -7.86 27.54 -5.98
CA THR A 96 -8.00 28.16 -7.29
C THR A 96 -8.93 27.34 -8.18
N GLN A 97 -9.41 27.93 -9.27
CA GLN A 97 -10.00 27.17 -10.37
C GLN A 97 -8.92 26.89 -11.42
N LEU A 98 -8.90 25.68 -11.97
CA LEU A 98 -8.06 25.29 -13.10
C LEU A 98 -8.95 24.84 -14.27
N PRO A 99 -8.57 25.10 -15.54
CA PRO A 99 -9.23 24.47 -16.66
C PRO A 99 -9.01 22.95 -16.62
N PHE A 100 -10.00 22.16 -17.04
CA PHE A 100 -9.80 20.72 -17.17
C PHE A 100 -8.90 20.42 -18.39
N PRO A 101 -7.81 19.66 -18.22
CA PRO A 101 -6.83 19.47 -19.29
C PRO A 101 -7.22 18.35 -20.27
N PHE A 102 -8.42 18.44 -20.85
CA PHE A 102 -8.97 17.49 -21.82
C PHE A 102 -10.06 18.15 -22.69
N VAL A 103 -10.36 17.59 -23.87
CA VAL A 103 -11.20 18.26 -24.89
C VAL A 103 -12.39 17.42 -25.41
N LEU A 104 -12.86 16.44 -24.62
CA LEU A 104 -14.13 15.74 -24.88
C LEU A 104 -15.18 16.12 -23.83
N ASP A 105 -16.44 16.17 -24.26
CA ASP A 105 -17.60 16.51 -23.42
C ASP A 105 -17.81 15.53 -22.24
N THR A 106 -17.30 14.29 -22.36
CA THR A 106 -17.36 13.27 -21.30
C THR A 106 -16.34 13.55 -20.19
N LEU A 107 -16.65 14.53 -19.35
CA LEU A 107 -15.88 14.87 -18.16
C LEU A 107 -15.97 13.78 -17.07
N PRO A 108 -14.88 13.45 -16.35
CA PRO A 108 -14.94 12.44 -15.30
C PRO A 108 -15.64 12.97 -14.04
N LYS A 109 -16.70 12.27 -13.61
CA LYS A 109 -17.60 12.64 -12.49
C LYS A 109 -16.96 12.82 -11.10
N ARG A 110 -15.64 12.63 -10.98
CA ARG A 110 -14.86 12.75 -9.74
C ARG A 110 -14.24 14.13 -9.52
N PHE A 111 -14.40 15.06 -10.46
CA PHE A 111 -14.00 16.46 -10.34
C PHE A 111 -15.25 17.34 -10.16
N ASN A 112 -15.13 18.40 -9.35
CA ASN A 112 -16.21 19.36 -9.15
C ASN A 112 -16.06 20.53 -10.14
N PHE A 113 -16.96 20.62 -11.12
CA PHE A 113 -16.92 21.60 -12.21
C PHE A 113 -17.83 22.80 -11.95
N GLY A 114 -17.36 24.00 -12.27
CA GLY A 114 -18.16 25.23 -12.21
C GLY A 114 -19.27 25.24 -13.27
N SER A 115 -20.47 25.72 -12.90
CA SER A 115 -21.68 25.56 -13.71
C SER A 115 -21.94 26.61 -14.79
N ASN A 116 -21.18 27.70 -14.84
CA ASN A 116 -21.69 28.96 -15.43
C ASN A 116 -21.03 29.43 -16.75
N ASP A 117 -19.72 29.26 -16.93
CA ASP A 117 -18.96 30.09 -17.91
C ASP A 117 -18.52 29.36 -19.20
N GLY A 118 -18.99 28.13 -19.44
CA GLY A 118 -18.67 27.31 -20.62
C GLY A 118 -17.24 26.76 -20.66
N ALA A 119 -16.27 27.42 -20.03
CA ALA A 119 -14.98 26.84 -19.68
C ALA A 119 -15.18 25.71 -18.66
N GLN A 120 -14.63 24.53 -18.94
CA GLN A 120 -14.72 23.34 -18.09
C GLN A 120 -13.77 23.45 -16.88
N ASN A 121 -13.97 24.47 -16.05
CA ASN A 121 -13.12 24.76 -14.89
C ASN A 121 -13.50 23.90 -13.69
N TRP A 122 -12.50 23.43 -12.94
CA TRP A 122 -12.66 22.63 -11.73
C TRP A 122 -11.88 23.24 -10.56
N VAL A 123 -12.36 23.05 -9.33
CA VAL A 123 -11.73 23.61 -8.13
C VAL A 123 -10.52 22.76 -7.68
N TYR A 124 -9.35 23.38 -7.58
CA TYR A 124 -8.14 22.80 -7.03
C TYR A 124 -7.72 23.52 -5.75
N MET A 125 -7.76 22.78 -4.64
CA MET A 125 -7.04 23.10 -3.41
C MET A 125 -5.65 22.47 -3.48
N GLY A 126 -4.61 23.28 -3.16
CA GLY A 126 -3.21 22.89 -3.18
C GLY A 126 -2.86 21.76 -2.20
N ARG A 127 -1.74 21.08 -2.45
CA ARG A 127 -1.41 19.81 -1.75
C ARG A 127 0.10 19.65 -1.62
N GLU A 128 0.62 19.52 -0.41
CA GLU A 128 2.06 19.42 -0.10
C GLU A 128 2.83 18.45 -1.01
N LYS A 129 2.20 17.32 -1.35
CA LYS A 129 2.73 16.27 -2.24
C LYS A 129 2.92 16.70 -3.69
N PHE A 130 2.46 17.87 -4.12
CA PHE A 130 2.67 18.41 -5.46
C PHE A 130 4.14 18.76 -5.72
N ALA A 131 4.85 19.33 -4.73
CA ALA A 131 6.29 19.60 -4.81
C ALA A 131 7.13 18.31 -4.91
N GLU A 132 6.70 17.24 -4.22
CA GLU A 132 7.31 15.90 -4.24
C GLU A 132 7.07 15.21 -5.60
N LEU A 133 5.84 15.26 -6.10
CA LEU A 133 5.45 14.76 -7.43
C LEU A 133 6.25 15.44 -8.54
N LEU A 134 6.44 16.76 -8.47
CA LEU A 134 7.28 17.52 -9.40
C LEU A 134 8.77 17.14 -9.31
N ASN A 135 9.30 16.87 -8.12
CA ASN A 135 10.67 16.39 -7.98
C ASN A 135 10.85 14.99 -8.58
N LYS A 136 9.89 14.09 -8.35
CA LYS A 136 9.92 12.75 -8.95
C LYS A 136 9.87 12.78 -10.48
N LEU A 137 9.14 13.74 -11.06
CA LEU A 137 9.14 14.00 -12.50
C LEU A 137 10.51 14.49 -13.01
N LYS A 138 11.21 15.40 -12.29
CA LYS A 138 12.58 15.81 -12.65
C LYS A 138 13.54 14.63 -12.62
N GLU A 139 13.58 13.89 -11.51
CA GLU A 139 14.46 12.72 -11.32
C GLU A 139 14.34 11.71 -12.47
N VAL A 140 13.11 11.49 -12.95
CA VAL A 140 12.84 10.55 -14.03
C VAL A 140 13.22 11.13 -15.40
N ARG A 141 12.99 12.42 -15.67
CA ARG A 141 13.47 13.09 -16.90
C ARG A 141 14.99 13.10 -17.00
N GLU A 142 15.70 13.17 -15.87
CA GLU A 142 17.16 13.12 -15.78
C GLU A 142 17.73 11.68 -15.76
N SER A 143 16.88 10.64 -15.79
CA SER A 143 17.32 9.25 -15.61
C SER A 143 17.52 8.49 -16.93
N PHE A 144 18.68 7.84 -17.04
CA PHE A 144 18.99 6.83 -18.07
C PHE A 144 18.38 5.44 -17.74
N GLN A 145 17.76 5.30 -16.57
CA GLN A 145 17.30 4.03 -16.01
C GLN A 145 15.80 3.97 -15.71
N ASN A 146 15.17 5.11 -15.44
CA ASN A 146 13.74 5.24 -15.21
C ASN A 146 13.14 6.15 -16.27
N SER A 147 11.95 5.82 -16.74
CA SER A 147 11.16 6.61 -17.71
C SER A 147 9.82 7.07 -17.14
N GLY A 148 9.45 6.56 -15.97
CA GLY A 148 8.12 6.71 -15.45
C GLY A 148 7.99 6.06 -14.08
N PHE A 149 6.97 6.51 -13.36
CA PHE A 149 6.71 6.11 -11.98
C PHE A 149 5.20 6.05 -11.73
N TRP A 150 4.83 5.46 -10.60
CA TRP A 150 3.43 5.36 -10.18
C TRP A 150 3.13 6.36 -9.07
N LEU A 151 1.98 7.02 -9.14
CA LEU A 151 1.37 7.75 -8.04
C LEU A 151 0.32 6.85 -7.38
N TYR A 152 0.63 6.30 -6.21
CA TYR A 152 -0.26 5.41 -5.47
C TYR A 152 -0.93 6.10 -4.27
N GLY A 153 -1.89 5.42 -3.64
CA GLY A 153 -2.63 5.88 -2.46
C GLY A 153 -4.12 5.54 -2.53
N THR A 154 -4.86 5.75 -1.45
CA THR A 154 -6.26 5.34 -1.29
C THR A 154 -7.26 6.19 -2.09
N ARG A 155 -8.53 5.74 -2.18
CA ARG A 155 -9.64 6.46 -2.81
C ARG A 155 -9.90 7.77 -2.03
N GLY A 156 -10.37 8.83 -2.71
CA GLY A 156 -10.64 10.14 -2.07
C GLY A 156 -9.42 11.06 -1.89
N TYR A 157 -8.18 10.55 -1.81
CA TYR A 157 -6.96 11.34 -1.53
C TYR A 157 -6.49 12.30 -2.64
N GLY A 158 -7.38 12.70 -3.56
CA GLY A 158 -7.12 13.74 -4.56
C GLY A 158 -6.00 13.43 -5.56
N LYS A 159 -5.62 12.16 -5.75
CA LYS A 159 -4.55 11.76 -6.69
C LYS A 159 -4.82 12.25 -8.12
N SER A 160 -6.06 12.12 -8.59
CA SER A 160 -6.51 12.67 -9.88
C SER A 160 -6.42 14.19 -9.95
N HIS A 161 -6.62 14.89 -8.83
CA HIS A 161 -6.48 16.35 -8.75
C HIS A 161 -4.99 16.75 -8.80
N LEU A 162 -4.10 16.00 -8.12
CA LEU A 162 -2.65 16.16 -8.27
C LEU A 162 -2.19 15.94 -9.73
N LEU A 163 -2.72 14.91 -10.41
CA LEU A 163 -2.38 14.64 -11.81
C LEU A 163 -2.93 15.71 -12.76
N ALA A 164 -4.20 16.10 -12.63
CA ALA A 164 -4.77 17.16 -13.46
C ALA A 164 -4.07 18.51 -13.25
N ALA A 165 -3.81 18.92 -12.00
CA ALA A 165 -3.04 20.14 -11.69
C ALA A 165 -1.60 20.06 -12.21
N LEU A 166 -1.00 18.86 -12.24
CA LEU A 166 0.34 18.65 -12.82
C LEU A 166 0.31 18.83 -14.34
N VAL A 167 -0.72 18.33 -15.04
CA VAL A 167 -0.90 18.58 -16.47
C VAL A 167 -1.04 20.08 -16.72
N CYS A 168 -1.93 20.78 -16.01
CA CYS A 168 -2.09 22.23 -16.13
C CYS A 168 -0.76 22.98 -15.92
N TYR A 169 -0.01 22.65 -14.86
CA TYR A 169 1.29 23.24 -14.55
C TYR A 169 2.37 22.96 -15.61
N LEU A 170 2.33 21.80 -16.28
CA LEU A 170 3.29 21.45 -17.33
C LEU A 170 2.92 22.09 -18.68
N THR A 171 1.65 22.03 -19.08
CA THR A 171 1.13 22.64 -20.32
C THR A 171 1.31 24.17 -20.30
N ALA A 172 1.05 24.83 -19.17
CA ALA A 172 1.32 26.27 -18.99
C ALA A 172 2.81 26.65 -19.16
N ARG A 173 3.72 25.67 -19.21
CA ARG A 173 5.16 25.85 -19.39
C ARG A 173 5.66 25.37 -20.77
N GLY A 174 4.76 25.08 -21.70
CA GLY A 174 5.08 24.60 -23.05
C GLY A 174 5.53 23.13 -23.12
N GLU A 175 5.29 22.34 -22.08
CA GLU A 175 5.58 20.90 -22.10
C GLU A 175 4.41 20.16 -22.76
N ARG A 176 4.70 19.25 -23.72
CA ARG A 176 3.67 18.49 -24.44
C ARG A 176 3.17 17.34 -23.59
N VAL A 177 1.98 17.48 -22.98
CA VAL A 177 1.42 16.49 -22.04
C VAL A 177 0.16 15.83 -22.58
N VAL A 178 0.27 14.55 -22.92
CA VAL A 178 -0.85 13.67 -23.29
C VAL A 178 -1.47 13.14 -21.99
N TYR A 179 -2.61 13.72 -21.60
CA TYR A 179 -3.36 13.29 -20.42
C TYR A 179 -4.49 12.34 -20.79
N ILE A 180 -4.56 11.22 -20.09
CA ILE A 180 -5.63 10.23 -20.18
C ILE A 180 -6.37 10.24 -18.83
N PRO A 181 -7.45 11.03 -18.69
CA PRO A 181 -8.14 11.19 -17.41
C PRO A 181 -8.97 9.97 -16.99
N ASP A 182 -9.50 9.18 -17.92
CA ASP A 182 -10.32 8.02 -17.59
C ASP A 182 -10.08 6.85 -18.55
N CYS A 183 -9.32 5.86 -18.10
CA CYS A 183 -9.07 4.65 -18.86
C CYS A 183 -10.33 3.79 -19.11
N ARG A 184 -11.48 4.03 -18.44
CA ARG A 184 -12.76 3.37 -18.79
C ARG A 184 -13.26 3.87 -20.14
N GLU A 185 -13.27 5.20 -20.32
CA GLU A 185 -13.70 5.83 -21.56
C GLU A 185 -12.67 5.64 -22.69
N CYS A 186 -11.38 5.57 -22.36
CA CYS A 186 -10.36 5.15 -23.31
C CYS A 186 -10.56 3.70 -23.82
N VAL A 187 -11.12 2.79 -23.01
CA VAL A 187 -11.50 1.45 -23.49
C VAL A 187 -12.74 1.48 -24.38
N ASN A 188 -13.66 2.43 -24.15
CA ASN A 188 -14.90 2.59 -24.92
C ASN A 188 -14.64 3.07 -26.36
N ASP A 189 -13.69 3.99 -26.57
CA ASP A 189 -13.26 4.40 -27.93
C ASP A 189 -11.81 4.94 -27.96
N PRO A 190 -10.79 4.07 -28.07
CA PRO A 190 -9.39 4.45 -27.79
C PRO A 190 -8.80 5.44 -28.79
N VAL A 191 -9.22 5.41 -30.06
CA VAL A 191 -8.65 6.28 -31.11
C VAL A 191 -9.13 7.73 -30.93
N PRO A 192 -10.44 8.06 -30.89
CA PRO A 192 -10.90 9.42 -30.61
C PRO A 192 -10.51 9.92 -29.22
N TYR A 193 -10.53 9.06 -28.20
CA TYR A 193 -10.12 9.44 -26.85
C TYR A 193 -8.64 9.87 -26.78
N MET A 194 -7.75 9.13 -27.46
CA MET A 194 -6.35 9.51 -27.59
C MET A 194 -6.15 10.71 -28.52
N LYS A 195 -6.90 10.84 -29.62
CA LYS A 195 -6.89 12.07 -30.45
C LYS A 195 -7.26 13.30 -29.63
N ALA A 196 -8.22 13.22 -28.71
CA ALA A 196 -8.52 14.31 -27.80
C ALA A 196 -7.34 14.64 -26.86
N ALA A 197 -6.71 13.63 -26.25
CA ALA A 197 -5.51 13.80 -25.45
C ALA A 197 -4.36 14.48 -26.25
N MET A 198 -4.24 14.17 -27.54
CA MET A 198 -3.27 14.77 -28.45
C MET A 198 -3.66 16.19 -28.87
N LEU A 199 -4.92 16.45 -29.22
CA LEU A 199 -5.41 17.78 -29.59
C LEU A 199 -5.30 18.78 -28.42
N PHE A 200 -5.35 18.32 -27.17
CA PHE A 200 -4.96 19.12 -26.01
C PHE A 200 -3.44 19.37 -25.97
N ALA A 201 -2.62 18.31 -26.11
CA ALA A 201 -1.15 18.37 -26.03
C ALA A 201 -0.45 19.10 -27.18
N TRP A 202 -1.18 19.39 -28.27
CA TRP A 202 -0.74 20.10 -29.49
C TRP A 202 -1.72 21.25 -29.86
N GLY A 203 -2.43 21.82 -28.88
CA GLY A 203 -3.39 22.91 -29.11
C GLY A 203 -2.79 24.22 -29.63
N ASP A 204 -1.47 24.33 -29.62
CA ASP A 204 -0.64 25.46 -30.07
C ASP A 204 0.11 25.21 -31.40
N ASP A 205 -0.05 24.02 -32.01
CA ASP A 205 0.78 23.53 -33.12
C ASP A 205 -0.04 23.28 -34.41
N ASP A 206 0.63 23.26 -35.57
CA ASP A 206 -0.02 23.00 -36.88
C ASP A 206 -0.46 21.53 -37.07
N GLN A 207 0.00 20.65 -36.17
CA GLN A 207 -0.21 19.21 -36.18
C GLN A 207 -1.68 18.76 -36.03
N ARG A 208 -2.63 19.67 -35.83
CA ARG A 208 -4.06 19.35 -35.75
C ARG A 208 -4.56 18.49 -36.91
N GLU A 209 -4.17 18.81 -38.16
CA GLU A 209 -4.58 18.03 -39.33
C GLU A 209 -3.93 16.63 -39.35
N SER A 210 -2.64 16.54 -39.01
CA SER A 210 -1.94 15.25 -38.96
C SER A 210 -2.52 14.32 -37.88
N ILE A 211 -2.88 14.85 -36.71
CA ILE A 211 -3.53 14.14 -35.61
C ILE A 211 -4.92 13.63 -36.01
N MET A 212 -5.71 14.44 -36.72
CA MET A 212 -7.05 14.04 -37.17
C MET A 212 -7.01 12.85 -38.16
N LEU A 213 -5.92 12.69 -38.92
CA LEU A 213 -5.73 11.57 -39.86
C LEU A 213 -5.32 10.23 -39.20
N LEU A 214 -5.01 10.19 -37.90
CA LEU A 214 -4.52 8.97 -37.22
C LEU A 214 -5.66 8.00 -36.86
N ASP A 215 -6.27 7.35 -37.85
CA ASP A 215 -7.48 6.52 -37.70
C ASP A 215 -7.34 5.23 -36.85
N THR A 216 -6.12 4.82 -36.50
CA THR A 216 -5.82 3.55 -35.83
C THR A 216 -4.85 3.71 -34.67
N MET A 217 -4.95 2.80 -33.69
CA MET A 217 -4.03 2.70 -32.54
C MET A 217 -2.56 2.59 -33.00
N GLU A 218 -2.31 1.83 -34.06
CA GLU A 218 -1.00 1.68 -34.72
C GLU A 218 -0.49 2.99 -35.33
N MET A 219 -1.31 3.74 -36.07
CA MET A 219 -0.89 5.05 -36.62
C MET A 219 -0.59 6.06 -35.52
N ILE A 220 -1.41 6.11 -34.47
CA ILE A 220 -1.13 6.93 -33.28
C ILE A 220 0.18 6.50 -32.60
N TYR A 221 0.41 5.19 -32.45
CA TYR A 221 1.66 4.67 -31.89
C TYR A 221 2.88 5.07 -32.73
N HIS A 222 2.80 4.99 -34.06
CA HIS A 222 3.89 5.41 -34.95
C HIS A 222 4.11 6.92 -34.97
N TYR A 223 3.07 7.75 -34.82
CA TYR A 223 3.21 9.18 -34.58
C TYR A 223 4.04 9.44 -33.30
N PHE A 224 3.68 8.78 -32.19
CA PHE A 224 4.45 8.86 -30.95
C PHE A 224 5.86 8.25 -31.01
N GLN A 225 6.19 7.45 -32.04
CA GLN A 225 7.55 7.00 -32.29
C GLN A 225 8.44 8.06 -32.97
N SER A 226 7.86 9.07 -33.64
CA SER A 226 8.59 10.14 -34.34
C SER A 226 8.74 11.41 -33.48
N VAL A 227 7.71 11.79 -32.72
CA VAL A 227 7.78 12.96 -31.82
C VAL A 227 8.61 12.71 -30.56
N ARG A 228 9.30 13.76 -30.09
CA ARG A 228 10.16 13.75 -28.89
C ARG A 228 9.56 14.62 -27.78
N ASN A 229 10.06 14.46 -26.55
CA ASN A 229 9.74 15.30 -25.39
C ASN A 229 8.24 15.33 -25.02
N VAL A 230 7.51 14.23 -25.27
CA VAL A 230 6.12 14.07 -24.84
C VAL A 230 6.09 13.46 -23.44
N ILE A 231 5.27 14.02 -22.55
CA ILE A 231 4.95 13.47 -21.24
C ILE A 231 3.57 12.81 -21.33
N PHE A 232 3.44 11.57 -20.88
CA PHE A 232 2.16 10.88 -20.75
C PHE A 232 1.74 10.85 -19.28
N ILE A 233 0.49 11.21 -18.99
CA ILE A 233 -0.08 11.10 -17.64
C ILE A 233 -1.35 10.28 -17.75
N ILE A 234 -1.39 9.12 -17.10
CA ILE A 234 -2.45 8.12 -17.25
C ILE A 234 -3.08 7.85 -15.89
N ASP A 235 -4.25 8.44 -15.69
CA ASP A 235 -5.06 8.29 -14.49
C ASP A 235 -6.01 7.11 -14.61
N GLU A 236 -6.40 6.53 -13.46
CA GLU A 236 -7.27 5.35 -13.38
C GLU A 236 -6.88 4.16 -14.30
N LEU A 237 -5.58 3.92 -14.57
CA LEU A 237 -5.10 2.79 -15.39
C LEU A 237 -5.69 1.44 -14.93
N ASN A 238 -6.02 1.31 -13.64
CA ASN A 238 -6.74 0.18 -13.07
C ASN A 238 -8.13 -0.10 -13.69
N ALA A 239 -8.68 0.78 -14.53
CA ALA A 239 -9.87 0.50 -15.34
C ALA A 239 -9.61 -0.58 -16.39
N LEU A 240 -8.37 -0.69 -16.87
CA LEU A 240 -7.91 -1.69 -17.83
C LEU A 240 -7.77 -3.08 -17.19
N ALA A 241 -7.83 -3.16 -15.85
CA ALA A 241 -7.84 -4.42 -15.13
C ALA A 241 -8.91 -5.37 -15.66
N CYS A 242 -8.50 -6.57 -16.08
CA CYS A 242 -9.43 -7.68 -16.25
C CYS A 242 -10.02 -8.07 -14.88
N LEU A 243 -11.36 -8.17 -14.81
CA LEU A 243 -12.13 -8.50 -13.61
C LEU A 243 -13.01 -9.76 -13.80
N ARG A 244 -13.51 -10.35 -12.70
CA ARG A 244 -14.26 -11.64 -12.75
C ARG A 244 -15.60 -11.59 -13.52
N GLY A 245 -16.12 -10.41 -13.83
CA GLY A 245 -17.39 -10.22 -14.55
C GLY A 245 -17.30 -9.72 -15.98
N ASP A 246 -16.10 -9.42 -16.48
CA ASP A 246 -15.95 -8.80 -17.80
C ASP A 246 -16.34 -9.78 -18.93
N SER A 247 -16.87 -9.28 -20.06
CA SER A 247 -17.05 -10.12 -21.25
C SER A 247 -15.70 -10.50 -21.88
N ALA A 248 -15.67 -11.54 -22.73
CA ALA A 248 -14.43 -11.89 -23.45
C ALA A 248 -13.92 -10.72 -24.30
N GLN A 249 -14.83 -10.08 -25.04
CA GLN A 249 -14.57 -8.88 -25.86
C GLN A 249 -14.10 -7.70 -25.01
N LEU A 250 -14.67 -7.47 -23.81
CA LEU A 250 -14.24 -6.38 -22.94
C LEU A 250 -12.84 -6.64 -22.37
N ARG A 251 -12.50 -7.89 -21.99
CA ARG A 251 -11.13 -8.23 -21.57
C ARG A 251 -10.12 -8.09 -22.70
N GLU A 252 -10.50 -8.50 -23.91
CA GLU A 252 -9.67 -8.34 -25.10
C GLU A 252 -9.40 -6.85 -25.40
N ARG A 253 -10.44 -6.01 -25.45
CA ARG A 253 -10.30 -4.55 -25.61
C ARG A 253 -9.49 -3.90 -24.50
N LYS A 254 -9.74 -4.27 -23.23
CA LYS A 254 -8.94 -3.82 -22.07
C LYS A 254 -7.47 -4.19 -22.22
N GLY A 255 -7.16 -5.43 -22.57
CA GLY A 255 -5.80 -5.91 -22.77
C GLY A 255 -5.10 -5.25 -23.96
N GLN A 256 -5.81 -5.03 -25.07
CA GLN A 256 -5.31 -4.29 -26.23
C GLN A 256 -4.96 -2.84 -25.86
N VAL A 257 -5.82 -2.15 -25.11
CA VAL A 257 -5.58 -0.78 -24.64
C VAL A 257 -4.48 -0.75 -23.56
N GLU A 258 -4.41 -1.72 -22.65
CA GLU A 258 -3.31 -1.82 -21.67
C GLU A 258 -1.96 -2.05 -22.38
N GLU A 259 -1.86 -3.01 -23.29
CA GLU A 259 -0.64 -3.27 -24.06
C GLU A 259 -0.25 -2.06 -24.91
N TRP A 260 -1.21 -1.38 -25.54
CA TRP A 260 -0.96 -0.17 -26.33
C TRP A 260 -0.46 1.00 -25.49
N LEU A 261 -1.08 1.26 -24.33
CA LEU A 261 -0.63 2.30 -23.41
C LEU A 261 0.73 1.95 -22.77
N LEU A 262 1.00 0.67 -22.53
CA LEU A 262 2.31 0.18 -22.09
C LEU A 262 3.35 0.12 -23.23
N ARG A 263 2.96 0.15 -24.51
CA ARG A 263 3.89 0.30 -25.65
C ARG A 263 4.54 1.69 -25.71
N TYR A 264 3.91 2.74 -25.16
CA TYR A 264 4.59 4.02 -24.91
C TYR A 264 5.71 3.89 -23.85
N ARG A 265 5.62 2.86 -23.01
CA ARG A 265 6.60 2.48 -21.99
C ARG A 265 7.61 1.42 -22.44
N THR A 266 7.48 0.76 -23.60
CA THR A 266 8.48 -0.26 -24.01
C THR A 266 9.80 0.31 -24.51
N ARG A 267 9.83 1.59 -24.96
CA ARG A 267 11.09 2.35 -25.14
C ARG A 267 11.71 2.83 -23.80
N HIS A 268 11.06 2.54 -22.68
CA HIS A 268 11.06 3.39 -21.49
C HIS A 268 10.82 2.57 -20.21
N LYS A 269 11.90 1.94 -19.71
CA LYS A 269 11.96 0.95 -18.59
C LYS A 269 10.80 0.94 -17.57
N LEU A 270 10.20 -0.23 -17.44
CA LEU A 270 8.93 -0.48 -16.75
C LEU A 270 9.13 -1.06 -15.34
N ILE A 271 8.81 -0.29 -14.30
CA ILE A 271 8.51 -0.84 -12.97
C ILE A 271 7.05 -1.27 -12.96
N GLN A 272 6.83 -2.58 -13.03
CA GLN A 272 5.65 -3.31 -12.56
C GLN A 272 6.27 -4.58 -12.00
N LYS A 273 5.89 -5.03 -10.78
CA LYS A 273 6.69 -5.84 -9.83
C LYS A 273 7.45 -5.02 -8.77
N GLU A 274 6.83 -4.06 -8.06
CA GLU A 274 7.56 -3.31 -7.02
C GLU A 274 7.98 -4.20 -5.83
N MET A 275 7.07 -4.97 -5.24
CA MET A 275 7.40 -5.90 -4.15
C MET A 275 8.43 -6.97 -4.57
N GLU A 276 8.26 -7.52 -5.77
CA GLU A 276 9.20 -8.45 -6.39
C GLU A 276 10.59 -7.81 -6.63
N HIS A 277 10.66 -6.54 -7.04
CA HIS A 277 11.94 -5.81 -7.15
C HIS A 277 12.54 -5.47 -5.79
N TRP A 278 11.71 -5.18 -4.79
CA TRP A 278 12.16 -4.95 -3.42
C TRP A 278 12.84 -6.22 -2.87
N TRP A 279 12.19 -7.38 -2.99
CA TRP A 279 12.79 -8.67 -2.65
C TRP A 279 14.00 -9.05 -3.51
N LYS A 280 14.01 -8.72 -4.82
CA LYS A 280 15.15 -8.98 -5.70
C LYS A 280 16.37 -8.13 -5.34
N ARG A 281 16.16 -6.84 -5.03
CA ARG A 281 17.19 -5.91 -4.52
C ARG A 281 17.70 -6.35 -3.16
N ASN A 282 16.79 -6.73 -2.28
CA ASN A 282 17.07 -7.16 -0.91
C ASN A 282 17.18 -8.70 -0.80
N SER A 283 17.60 -9.37 -1.88
CA SER A 283 17.63 -10.84 -1.96
C SER A 283 18.63 -11.47 -0.99
N HIS A 284 19.63 -10.70 -0.55
CA HIS A 284 20.56 -11.07 0.51
C HIS A 284 19.88 -11.30 1.88
N LEU A 285 18.66 -10.77 2.09
CA LEU A 285 17.84 -11.01 3.28
C LEU A 285 17.14 -12.38 3.26
N ILE A 286 16.95 -12.97 2.08
CA ILE A 286 16.32 -14.29 1.93
C ILE A 286 17.38 -15.35 2.21
N LEU A 287 17.11 -16.23 3.16
CA LEU A 287 18.06 -17.24 3.63
C LEU A 287 17.86 -18.59 2.94
N ASP A 288 16.68 -19.19 3.10
CA ASP A 288 16.26 -20.42 2.43
C ASP A 288 14.73 -20.46 2.36
N GLY A 289 14.19 -20.94 1.24
CA GLY A 289 12.76 -20.96 0.93
C GLY A 289 12.10 -19.60 1.19
N ASN A 290 11.29 -19.53 2.25
CA ASN A 290 10.51 -18.36 2.64
C ASN A 290 11.08 -17.62 3.87
N LYS A 291 12.26 -18.00 4.39
CA LYS A 291 12.86 -17.44 5.62
C LYS A 291 13.69 -16.20 5.35
N ILE A 292 13.55 -15.18 6.21
CA ILE A 292 14.19 -13.87 6.10
C ILE A 292 15.14 -13.64 7.30
N ARG A 293 16.23 -12.90 7.10
CA ARG A 293 17.09 -12.39 8.19
C ARG A 293 16.26 -11.57 9.19
N GLY A 294 16.51 -11.77 10.48
CA GLY A 294 15.60 -11.34 11.56
C GLY A 294 14.61 -12.41 12.03
N GLY A 295 14.55 -13.57 11.35
CA GLY A 295 13.81 -14.76 11.83
C GLY A 295 12.37 -14.90 11.32
N TYR A 296 11.85 -13.89 10.62
CA TYR A 296 10.51 -13.88 10.04
C TYR A 296 10.41 -14.69 8.73
N THR A 297 9.18 -15.00 8.31
CA THR A 297 8.88 -15.43 6.93
C THR A 297 8.57 -14.24 6.03
N LYS A 298 8.72 -14.42 4.72
CA LYS A 298 8.30 -13.45 3.69
C LYS A 298 6.84 -13.03 3.87
N ASP A 299 5.96 -14.00 4.11
CA ASP A 299 4.52 -13.82 4.31
C ASP A 299 4.21 -12.94 5.54
N GLN A 300 4.95 -13.12 6.65
CA GLN A 300 4.82 -12.30 7.85
C GLN A 300 5.24 -10.85 7.58
N VAL A 301 6.35 -10.64 6.86
CA VAL A 301 6.82 -9.31 6.49
C VAL A 301 5.83 -8.62 5.53
N GLU A 302 5.30 -9.34 4.55
CA GLU A 302 4.31 -8.82 3.60
C GLU A 302 2.95 -8.52 4.26
N ASP A 303 2.45 -9.39 5.15
CA ASP A 303 1.24 -9.16 5.95
C ASP A 303 1.39 -7.92 6.84
N GLN A 304 2.36 -7.93 7.74
CA GLN A 304 2.48 -6.89 8.77
C GLN A 304 2.78 -5.52 8.16
N THR A 305 3.56 -5.44 7.08
CA THR A 305 3.82 -4.17 6.37
C THR A 305 2.76 -3.80 5.32
N GLY A 306 1.80 -4.69 5.01
CA GLY A 306 0.84 -4.47 3.93
C GLY A 306 1.47 -4.36 2.53
N CYS A 307 2.66 -4.93 2.35
CA CYS A 307 3.55 -4.69 1.21
C CYS A 307 3.91 -3.20 0.96
N ILE A 308 3.72 -2.31 1.94
CA ILE A 308 3.93 -0.86 1.77
C ILE A 308 5.44 -0.56 1.76
N PRO A 309 6.03 -0.01 0.67
CA PRO A 309 7.47 0.18 0.54
C PRO A 309 8.09 1.05 1.64
N LEU A 310 7.34 2.04 2.15
CA LEU A 310 7.76 2.88 3.27
C LEU A 310 7.99 2.06 4.54
N PHE A 311 7.01 1.23 4.94
CA PHE A 311 7.12 0.38 6.11
C PHE A 311 8.22 -0.67 5.94
N LEU A 312 8.28 -1.33 4.78
CA LEU A 312 9.32 -2.30 4.43
C LEU A 312 10.75 -1.75 4.54
N ASN A 313 11.00 -0.56 3.99
CA ASN A 313 12.31 0.09 4.11
C ASN A 313 12.61 0.50 5.56
N SER A 314 11.60 0.86 6.36
CA SER A 314 11.78 1.21 7.78
C SER A 314 11.99 0.00 8.71
N CYS A 315 11.62 -1.21 8.28
CA CYS A 315 11.90 -2.46 9.02
C CYS A 315 13.31 -3.00 8.76
N LEU A 316 14.05 -2.46 7.79
CA LEU A 316 15.40 -2.90 7.45
C LEU A 316 16.43 -2.24 8.38
N VAL A 317 16.78 -2.95 9.47
CA VAL A 317 17.70 -2.48 10.51
C VAL A 317 18.99 -3.30 10.44
N ASN A 318 20.14 -2.64 10.31
CA ASN A 318 21.48 -3.26 10.28
C ASN A 318 21.68 -4.40 9.24
N GLY A 319 20.84 -4.49 8.21
CA GLY A 319 20.89 -5.57 7.21
C GLY A 319 20.02 -6.79 7.54
N GLU A 320 19.11 -6.67 8.51
CA GLU A 320 18.09 -7.67 8.85
C GLU A 320 16.70 -7.01 8.92
N ILE A 321 15.62 -7.80 8.97
CA ILE A 321 14.27 -7.28 9.18
C ILE A 321 13.92 -7.33 10.67
N ASP A 322 13.53 -6.18 11.22
CA ASP A 322 12.91 -6.05 12.55
C ASP A 322 11.46 -5.57 12.36
N LEU A 323 10.48 -6.40 12.75
CA LEU A 323 9.07 -5.98 12.77
C LEU A 323 8.67 -5.30 14.09
N GLY A 324 9.59 -5.27 15.07
CA GLY A 324 9.45 -4.52 16.31
C GLY A 324 9.73 -3.02 16.18
N VAL A 325 10.14 -2.50 15.01
CA VAL A 325 10.54 -1.09 14.84
C VAL A 325 9.46 -0.07 15.21
N ASP A 326 9.89 1.10 15.68
CA ASP A 326 9.00 2.12 16.26
C ASP A 326 7.96 2.71 15.29
N ILE A 327 8.16 2.63 13.97
CA ILE A 327 7.12 3.04 13.00
C ILE A 327 5.92 2.09 13.03
N LEU A 328 6.15 0.79 13.21
CA LEU A 328 5.08 -0.22 13.32
C LEU A 328 4.37 -0.10 14.69
N LYS A 329 5.14 0.17 15.75
CA LYS A 329 4.57 0.55 17.07
C LYS A 329 3.71 1.83 17.00
N LYS A 330 4.04 2.79 16.11
CA LYS A 330 3.23 4.01 15.88
C LYS A 330 1.92 3.69 15.16
N VAL A 331 1.96 2.90 14.08
CA VAL A 331 0.75 2.42 13.37
C VAL A 331 -0.22 1.74 14.36
N TRP A 332 0.27 0.77 15.15
CA TRP A 332 -0.54 0.11 16.18
C TRP A 332 -1.20 1.11 17.14
N LYS A 333 -0.44 2.07 17.69
CA LYS A 333 -0.95 3.08 18.63
C LYS A 333 -1.93 4.06 18.00
N GLN A 334 -1.74 4.44 16.74
CA GLN A 334 -2.66 5.29 15.98
C GLN A 334 -4.01 4.58 15.81
N VAL A 335 -3.98 3.33 15.33
CA VAL A 335 -5.18 2.51 15.15
C VAL A 335 -5.91 2.28 16.48
N GLN A 336 -5.21 1.94 17.57
CA GLN A 336 -5.85 1.83 18.89
C GLN A 336 -6.49 3.15 19.34
N SER A 337 -5.84 4.28 19.08
CA SER A 337 -6.33 5.61 19.44
C SER A 337 -7.57 6.01 18.61
N PHE A 338 -7.60 5.65 17.33
CA PHE A 338 -8.77 5.81 16.46
C PHE A 338 -9.97 5.00 16.97
N VAL A 339 -9.80 3.69 17.17
CA VAL A 339 -10.89 2.81 17.67
C VAL A 339 -11.40 3.28 19.04
N SER A 340 -10.48 3.63 19.95
CA SER A 340 -10.79 4.20 21.27
C SER A 340 -11.51 5.55 21.19
N HIS A 341 -11.24 6.37 20.17
CA HIS A 341 -11.95 7.63 19.94
C HIS A 341 -13.36 7.38 19.41
N THR A 342 -13.49 6.63 18.31
CA THR A 342 -14.77 6.23 17.71
C THR A 342 -15.70 5.58 18.75
N LYS A 343 -15.19 4.67 19.59
CA LYS A 343 -15.96 4.06 20.70
C LYS A 343 -16.57 5.09 21.65
N ARG A 344 -15.94 6.24 21.87
CA ARG A 344 -16.36 7.26 22.84
C ARG A 344 -17.25 8.33 22.23
N THR A 345 -17.07 8.66 20.96
CA THR A 345 -17.84 9.70 20.27
C THR A 345 -19.17 9.20 19.72
N VAL A 346 -19.23 7.96 19.22
CA VAL A 346 -20.42 7.45 18.52
C VAL A 346 -21.40 6.72 19.45
N ASN A 347 -22.68 6.75 19.08
CA ASN A 347 -23.73 6.04 19.80
C ASN A 347 -23.59 4.49 19.65
N ARG A 348 -24.45 3.72 20.33
CA ARG A 348 -24.38 2.24 20.30
C ARG A 348 -24.59 1.64 18.91
N GLU A 349 -25.50 2.20 18.11
CA GLU A 349 -25.84 1.70 16.78
C GLU A 349 -24.71 1.98 15.78
N SER A 350 -24.21 3.21 15.73
CA SER A 350 -23.03 3.59 14.94
C SER A 350 -21.78 2.79 15.34
N TRP A 351 -21.62 2.46 16.61
CA TRP A 351 -20.53 1.59 17.07
C TRP A 351 -20.70 0.14 16.61
N ASP A 352 -21.92 -0.39 16.66
CA ASP A 352 -22.20 -1.76 16.23
C ASP A 352 -22.10 -1.90 14.69
N LEU A 353 -22.42 -0.83 13.95
CA LEU A 353 -22.15 -0.66 12.52
C LEU A 353 -20.64 -0.61 12.20
N TYR A 354 -19.87 0.24 12.90
CA TYR A 354 -18.40 0.30 12.79
C TYR A 354 -17.76 -1.09 13.02
N CYS A 355 -18.18 -1.79 14.08
CA CYS A 355 -17.74 -3.15 14.35
C CYS A 355 -18.10 -4.10 13.19
N GLY A 356 -19.30 -3.98 12.62
CA GLY A 356 -19.73 -4.73 11.45
C GLY A 356 -18.82 -4.52 10.24
N TYR A 357 -18.50 -3.26 9.91
CA TYR A 357 -17.61 -2.89 8.81
C TYR A 357 -16.21 -3.47 8.97
N VAL A 358 -15.59 -3.33 10.15
CA VAL A 358 -14.24 -3.88 10.38
C VAL A 358 -14.26 -5.41 10.39
N HIS A 359 -15.26 -6.05 11.02
CA HIS A 359 -15.41 -7.52 10.94
C HIS A 359 -15.53 -8.00 9.48
N ALA A 360 -16.31 -7.29 8.65
CA ALA A 360 -16.42 -7.58 7.23
C ALA A 360 -15.08 -7.40 6.49
N CYS A 361 -14.32 -6.34 6.81
CA CYS A 361 -12.99 -6.07 6.24
C CYS A 361 -11.97 -7.17 6.52
N ILE A 362 -11.93 -7.67 7.76
CA ILE A 362 -11.03 -8.76 8.14
C ILE A 362 -11.41 -10.05 7.37
N ARG A 363 -12.71 -10.33 7.27
CA ARG A 363 -13.29 -11.56 6.69
C ARG A 363 -13.44 -11.58 5.17
N ARG A 364 -13.19 -10.47 4.46
CA ARG A 364 -13.55 -10.28 3.04
C ARG A 364 -15.03 -10.51 2.74
N GLN A 365 -15.89 -10.05 3.65
CA GLN A 365 -17.34 -10.12 3.53
C GLN A 365 -17.91 -8.77 3.11
N ALA A 366 -19.16 -8.75 2.63
CA ALA A 366 -19.86 -7.51 2.29
C ALA A 366 -19.94 -6.59 3.53
N THR A 367 -19.62 -5.31 3.34
CA THR A 367 -19.74 -4.28 4.37
C THR A 367 -21.20 -3.88 4.60
N PRO A 368 -21.57 -3.36 5.79
CA PRO A 368 -22.85 -2.68 5.96
C PRO A 368 -22.84 -1.38 5.15
N THR A 369 -23.90 -1.10 4.40
CA THR A 369 -24.00 0.08 3.51
C THR A 369 -24.15 1.40 4.26
N ASP A 370 -24.59 1.34 5.52
CA ASP A 370 -25.11 2.49 6.25
C ASP A 370 -24.09 3.02 7.28
N VAL A 371 -22.81 2.66 7.11
CA VAL A 371 -21.72 3.14 7.97
C VAL A 371 -21.19 4.46 7.44
N ASP A 372 -21.20 5.47 8.31
CA ASP A 372 -20.61 6.78 8.04
C ASP A 372 -19.10 6.64 7.74
N PRO A 373 -18.62 7.06 6.54
CA PRO A 373 -17.21 6.96 6.16
C PRO A 373 -16.24 7.71 7.09
N GLU A 374 -16.69 8.77 7.80
CA GLU A 374 -15.82 9.49 8.74
C GLU A 374 -15.48 8.64 9.98
N LEU A 375 -16.22 7.56 10.22
CA LEU A 375 -15.98 6.62 11.31
C LEU A 375 -14.97 5.51 10.94
N ILE A 376 -14.53 5.42 9.68
CA ILE A 376 -13.62 4.37 9.20
C ILE A 376 -12.20 4.91 9.00
N ASP A 377 -11.21 4.20 9.55
CA ASP A 377 -9.81 4.47 9.24
C ASP A 377 -9.46 3.93 7.84
N HIS A 378 -9.79 4.75 6.83
CA HIS A 378 -9.58 4.46 5.42
C HIS A 378 -8.10 4.43 4.97
N TRP A 379 -7.13 4.55 5.88
CA TRP A 379 -5.76 4.11 5.58
C TRP A 379 -5.59 2.59 5.68
N TYR A 380 -6.37 1.95 6.56
CA TYR A 380 -6.20 0.54 6.88
C TYR A 380 -7.41 -0.34 6.60
N PHE A 381 -8.63 0.20 6.48
CA PHE A 381 -9.86 -0.56 6.23
C PHE A 381 -10.67 0.10 5.09
N TYR A 382 -11.03 -0.67 4.08
CA TYR A 382 -11.62 -0.12 2.85
C TYR A 382 -12.50 -1.13 2.11
N GLU A 383 -13.52 -0.63 1.42
CA GLU A 383 -14.26 -1.40 0.43
C GLU A 383 -13.41 -1.69 -0.82
N TRP A 384 -13.39 -2.96 -1.18
CA TRP A 384 -12.77 -3.52 -2.35
C TRP A 384 -13.81 -4.32 -3.11
N CYS A 385 -14.15 -3.92 -4.33
CA CYS A 385 -14.94 -4.78 -5.19
C CYS A 385 -13.96 -5.81 -5.82
N PRO A 386 -14.00 -7.11 -5.48
CA PRO A 386 -13.05 -8.06 -6.05
C PRO A 386 -13.26 -8.19 -7.56
N THR A 387 -14.49 -7.95 -8.02
CA THR A 387 -14.92 -8.25 -9.38
C THR A 387 -16.01 -7.31 -9.90
N SER A 388 -16.11 -7.17 -11.23
CA SER A 388 -17.26 -6.52 -11.89
C SER A 388 -18.58 -7.32 -11.83
N ALA A 389 -18.58 -8.55 -11.30
CA ALA A 389 -19.77 -9.41 -11.16
C ALA A 389 -20.37 -9.41 -9.74
N THR A 390 -19.57 -9.07 -8.73
CA THR A 390 -19.99 -8.97 -7.33
C THR A 390 -20.76 -7.66 -7.15
N ARG A 391 -22.08 -7.74 -6.97
CA ARG A 391 -22.98 -6.57 -6.79
C ARG A 391 -22.77 -5.80 -5.49
N HIS A 392 -21.89 -6.30 -4.62
CA HIS A 392 -21.57 -5.72 -3.33
C HIS A 392 -20.05 -5.61 -3.24
N GLU A 393 -19.56 -4.46 -2.79
CA GLU A 393 -18.17 -4.31 -2.40
C GLU A 393 -17.95 -5.17 -1.14
N VAL A 394 -16.77 -5.78 -0.99
CA VAL A 394 -16.40 -6.49 0.24
C VAL A 394 -15.35 -5.68 0.97
N GLY A 395 -15.36 -5.74 2.29
CA GLY A 395 -14.31 -5.09 3.05
C GLY A 395 -12.95 -5.76 2.80
N ALA A 396 -11.88 -4.98 2.89
CA ALA A 396 -10.50 -5.44 2.92
C ALA A 396 -9.68 -4.59 3.91
N TYR A 397 -8.47 -5.04 4.23
CA TYR A 397 -7.54 -4.29 5.06
C TYR A 397 -6.15 -4.16 4.42
N ALA A 398 -5.44 -3.08 4.75
CA ALA A 398 -4.17 -2.73 4.12
C ALA A 398 -2.97 -3.45 4.73
N CYS A 399 -2.92 -3.63 6.06
CA CYS A 399 -1.81 -4.31 6.74
C CYS A 399 -2.24 -5.08 8.00
N GLY A 400 -1.49 -6.14 8.34
CA GLY A 400 -1.75 -7.00 9.48
C GLY A 400 -1.71 -6.28 10.82
N ILE A 401 -0.77 -5.35 11.02
CA ILE A 401 -0.65 -4.58 12.27
C ILE A 401 -1.94 -3.83 12.61
N ALA A 402 -2.60 -3.26 11.60
CA ALA A 402 -3.85 -2.54 11.81
C ALA A 402 -5.01 -3.50 12.09
N ARG A 403 -5.12 -4.62 11.36
CA ARG A 403 -6.05 -5.73 11.67
C ARG A 403 -5.89 -6.14 13.14
N ASP A 404 -4.68 -6.52 13.53
CA ASP A 404 -4.35 -7.05 14.85
C ASP A 404 -4.64 -6.02 15.95
N ALA A 405 -4.30 -4.74 15.72
CA ALA A 405 -4.59 -3.63 16.64
C ALA A 405 -6.08 -3.40 16.87
N VAL A 406 -6.91 -3.40 15.81
CA VAL A 406 -8.38 -3.28 15.98
C VAL A 406 -8.96 -4.55 16.61
N VAL A 407 -8.46 -5.74 16.27
CA VAL A 407 -8.95 -7.01 16.84
C VAL A 407 -8.80 -7.04 18.35
N LYS A 408 -7.61 -6.72 18.90
CA LYS A 408 -7.42 -6.65 20.36
C LYS A 408 -8.23 -5.51 21.02
N GLN A 409 -8.55 -4.40 20.30
CA GLN A 409 -9.51 -3.38 20.77
C GLN A 409 -10.97 -3.88 20.77
N LEU A 410 -11.40 -4.65 19.76
CA LEU A 410 -12.75 -5.22 19.70
C LEU A 410 -12.97 -6.26 20.81
N HIS A 411 -11.92 -6.98 21.23
CA HIS A 411 -11.96 -7.78 22.46
C HIS A 411 -12.11 -6.93 23.71
N GLU A 412 -11.30 -5.86 23.89
CA GLU A 412 -11.39 -4.93 25.03
C GLU A 412 -12.79 -4.30 25.19
N TYR A 413 -13.56 -4.18 24.10
CA TYR A 413 -14.95 -3.68 24.10
C TYR A 413 -16.05 -4.76 24.01
N GLY A 414 -15.72 -6.05 24.18
CA GLY A 414 -16.73 -7.13 24.16
C GLY A 414 -17.42 -7.31 22.81
N LYS A 415 -16.76 -6.96 21.71
CA LYS A 415 -17.23 -7.05 20.31
C LYS A 415 -16.52 -8.14 19.51
N ASN A 416 -15.96 -9.13 20.21
CA ASN A 416 -15.48 -10.37 19.62
C ASN A 416 -16.61 -11.07 18.85
N LYS A 417 -16.33 -11.47 17.60
CA LYS A 417 -17.17 -12.37 16.79
C LYS A 417 -16.33 -13.45 16.09
N PHE A 418 -15.11 -13.71 16.53
CA PHE A 418 -14.12 -14.55 15.84
C PHE A 418 -14.27 -16.06 16.15
N GLY A 419 -15.10 -16.43 17.13
CA GLY A 419 -15.56 -17.81 17.33
C GLY A 419 -16.64 -18.29 16.35
N ASP A 420 -17.15 -17.41 15.49
CA ASP A 420 -18.26 -17.66 14.56
C ASP A 420 -17.84 -18.58 13.39
N ALA A 421 -18.72 -19.48 12.96
CA ALA A 421 -18.52 -20.33 11.78
C ALA A 421 -18.32 -19.51 10.50
N ASP A 422 -18.84 -18.28 10.45
CA ASP A 422 -18.64 -17.35 9.34
C ASP A 422 -17.26 -16.66 9.34
N PHE A 423 -16.54 -16.67 10.46
CA PHE A 423 -15.14 -16.23 10.50
C PHE A 423 -14.23 -17.26 9.80
N LEU A 424 -14.46 -18.55 10.05
CA LEU A 424 -13.72 -19.64 9.42
C LEU A 424 -13.94 -19.73 7.90
N LYS A 425 -15.00 -19.12 7.34
CA LYS A 425 -15.19 -19.03 5.88
C LYS A 425 -14.05 -18.28 5.18
N ALA A 426 -13.48 -17.26 5.81
CA ALA A 426 -12.38 -16.47 5.24
C ALA A 426 -11.04 -17.24 5.18
N LEU A 427 -10.87 -18.30 6.00
CA LEU A 427 -9.66 -19.12 6.01
C LEU A 427 -9.35 -19.74 4.64
N ASP A 428 -10.39 -20.08 3.88
CA ASP A 428 -10.26 -20.68 2.53
C ASP A 428 -9.68 -19.70 1.50
N GLU A 429 -9.79 -18.37 1.72
CA GLU A 429 -9.17 -17.34 0.87
C GLU A 429 -7.73 -17.03 1.28
N TYR A 430 -7.41 -17.17 2.57
CA TYR A 430 -6.11 -16.80 3.13
C TYR A 430 -5.09 -17.95 3.26
N ILE A 431 -5.47 -19.19 2.96
CA ILE A 431 -4.62 -20.40 3.07
C ILE A 431 -3.29 -20.35 2.28
N ASP A 432 -3.13 -19.36 1.40
CA ASP A 432 -1.91 -19.08 0.66
C ASP A 432 -0.95 -18.07 1.33
N ASN A 433 -1.33 -17.50 2.48
CA ASN A 433 -0.47 -16.72 3.37
C ASN A 433 -0.43 -17.37 4.77
N GLU A 434 0.73 -17.87 5.20
CA GLU A 434 0.86 -18.60 6.48
C GLU A 434 0.62 -17.69 7.70
N ALA A 435 0.98 -16.40 7.63
CA ALA A 435 0.82 -15.45 8.72
C ALA A 435 -0.67 -15.12 8.99
N VAL A 436 -1.42 -14.80 7.93
CA VAL A 436 -2.86 -14.53 8.04
C VAL A 436 -3.61 -15.80 8.46
N THR A 437 -3.25 -16.96 7.91
CA THR A 437 -3.83 -18.25 8.32
C THR A 437 -3.60 -18.54 9.81
N GLY A 438 -2.41 -18.22 10.33
CA GLY A 438 -2.09 -18.32 11.76
C GLY A 438 -2.98 -17.44 12.62
N PHE A 439 -3.10 -16.15 12.29
CA PHE A 439 -3.98 -15.19 12.96
C PHE A 439 -5.44 -15.66 13.04
N PHE A 440 -6.00 -16.16 11.92
CA PHE A 440 -7.39 -16.66 11.91
C PHE A 440 -7.59 -17.88 12.82
N ILE A 441 -6.56 -18.70 13.02
CA ILE A 441 -6.61 -19.88 13.89
C ILE A 441 -6.39 -19.49 15.36
N GLU A 442 -5.47 -18.56 15.66
CA GLU A 442 -5.29 -17.96 16.99
C GLU A 442 -6.60 -17.38 17.53
N GLU A 443 -7.18 -16.42 16.80
CA GLU A 443 -8.36 -15.67 17.25
C GLU A 443 -9.62 -16.53 17.39
N ASN A 444 -9.75 -17.55 16.54
CA ASN A 444 -10.85 -18.50 16.66
C ASN A 444 -10.68 -19.45 17.86
N LEU A 445 -9.45 -19.93 18.13
CA LEU A 445 -9.19 -20.83 19.25
C LEU A 445 -9.27 -20.10 20.61
N LEU A 446 -8.74 -18.87 20.72
CA LEU A 446 -8.93 -18.03 21.91
C LEU A 446 -10.42 -17.75 22.17
N SER A 447 -11.20 -17.49 21.10
CA SER A 447 -12.65 -17.34 21.20
C SER A 447 -13.35 -18.64 21.62
N THR A 448 -12.92 -19.79 21.12
CA THR A 448 -13.47 -21.10 21.48
C THR A 448 -13.22 -21.43 22.96
N ILE A 449 -11.99 -21.19 23.44
CA ILE A 449 -11.62 -21.41 24.85
C ILE A 449 -12.45 -20.52 25.79
N SER A 450 -12.71 -19.26 25.42
CA SER A 450 -13.61 -18.40 26.20
C SER A 450 -15.07 -18.88 26.16
N LEU A 451 -15.60 -19.25 25.00
CA LEU A 451 -17.01 -19.61 24.83
C LEU A 451 -17.37 -21.02 25.34
N SER A 452 -16.42 -21.95 25.39
CA SER A 452 -16.70 -23.38 25.69
C SER A 452 -15.81 -23.96 26.79
N GLY A 453 -14.70 -23.31 27.14
CA GLY A 453 -13.68 -23.87 28.02
C GLY A 453 -12.62 -24.69 27.28
N LEU A 454 -11.81 -25.42 28.04
CA LEU A 454 -10.75 -26.29 27.51
C LEU A 454 -10.74 -27.64 28.25
N GLU A 455 -10.94 -28.75 27.53
CA GLU A 455 -11.13 -30.09 28.12
C GLU A 455 -9.81 -30.80 28.51
N ILE A 456 -9.00 -30.17 29.37
CA ILE A 456 -7.77 -30.77 29.93
C ILE A 456 -7.85 -31.08 31.45
N GLY A 457 -9.07 -31.13 31.98
CA GLY A 457 -9.35 -31.34 33.40
C GLY A 457 -9.23 -30.06 34.23
N ARG A 458 -8.96 -30.20 35.55
CA ARG A 458 -8.73 -29.10 36.51
C ARG A 458 -9.85 -28.05 36.60
N ASN A 459 -11.04 -28.38 36.10
CA ASN A 459 -12.25 -27.57 36.01
C ASN A 459 -12.14 -26.32 35.12
N ILE A 460 -11.29 -26.33 34.09
CA ILE A 460 -11.27 -25.27 33.06
C ILE A 460 -12.10 -25.61 31.80
N SER A 461 -12.79 -26.74 31.80
CA SER A 461 -13.76 -27.20 30.78
C SER A 461 -15.13 -26.51 30.92
N LYS A 462 -15.13 -25.20 31.17
CA LYS A 462 -16.33 -24.36 31.27
C LYS A 462 -16.08 -23.04 30.54
N PRO A 463 -17.12 -22.37 30.02
CA PRO A 463 -17.01 -21.00 29.51
C PRO A 463 -16.34 -20.09 30.53
N MET A 464 -15.51 -19.17 30.05
CA MET A 464 -14.67 -18.29 30.86
C MET A 464 -14.61 -16.88 30.28
N ASP A 465 -14.64 -15.88 31.16
CA ASP A 465 -14.47 -14.49 30.76
C ASP A 465 -13.10 -14.26 30.11
N MET A 466 -13.06 -13.43 29.06
CA MET A 466 -11.82 -12.98 28.46
C MET A 466 -11.46 -11.59 29.00
N GLN A 467 -10.28 -11.45 29.61
CA GLN A 467 -9.75 -10.17 30.10
C GLN A 467 -8.52 -9.75 29.28
N ILE A 468 -8.46 -8.48 28.87
CA ILE A 468 -7.38 -7.96 28.03
C ILE A 468 -6.40 -7.14 28.89
N PHE A 469 -5.11 -7.49 28.87
CA PHE A 469 -4.09 -6.89 29.75
C PHE A 469 -2.96 -6.18 28.99
N ARG A 470 -2.29 -5.23 29.64
CA ARG A 470 -1.15 -4.46 29.09
C ARG A 470 0.10 -4.73 29.95
N GLY A 471 1.17 -5.27 29.36
CA GLY A 471 2.36 -5.68 30.09
C GLY A 471 2.20 -7.04 30.77
N TYR A 472 1.79 -7.06 32.04
CA TYR A 472 1.48 -8.27 32.81
C TYR A 472 0.09 -8.13 33.45
N PRO A 473 -0.71 -9.21 33.56
CA PRO A 473 -2.05 -9.14 34.14
C PRO A 473 -2.00 -9.03 35.67
N THR A 474 -2.95 -8.29 36.25
CA THR A 474 -3.34 -8.47 37.64
C THR A 474 -4.47 -9.51 37.66
N PHE A 475 -4.25 -10.65 38.30
CA PHE A 475 -5.23 -11.75 38.27
C PHE A 475 -6.41 -11.49 39.20
N THR A 476 -7.62 -11.60 38.67
CA THR A 476 -8.85 -11.65 39.47
C THR A 476 -8.88 -12.97 40.25
N ILE A 477 -8.93 -12.91 41.58
CA ILE A 477 -8.97 -14.09 42.44
C ILE A 477 -10.40 -14.67 42.45
N THR A 478 -10.60 -15.78 41.75
CA THR A 478 -11.90 -16.46 41.63
C THR A 478 -11.75 -17.96 41.33
N GLU A 479 -12.73 -18.76 41.73
CA GLU A 479 -12.78 -20.20 41.42
C GLU A 479 -13.26 -20.52 40.00
N GLN A 480 -13.77 -19.53 39.27
CA GLN A 480 -14.01 -19.66 37.83
C GLN A 480 -12.71 -19.47 37.05
N PRO A 481 -12.49 -20.19 35.94
CA PRO A 481 -11.43 -19.85 35.00
C PRO A 481 -11.67 -18.46 34.37
N ILE A 482 -10.59 -17.74 34.08
CA ILE A 482 -10.56 -16.52 33.27
C ILE A 482 -9.42 -16.64 32.26
N LEU A 483 -9.66 -16.28 31.00
CA LEU A 483 -8.66 -16.22 29.94
C LEU A 483 -8.10 -14.79 29.81
N TYR A 484 -6.83 -14.60 30.11
CA TYR A 484 -6.16 -13.31 29.98
C TYR A 484 -5.39 -13.25 28.66
N CYS A 485 -5.66 -12.27 27.79
CA CYS A 485 -4.97 -12.10 26.50
C CYS A 485 -4.20 -10.75 26.43
N PRO A 486 -3.00 -10.71 25.81
CA PRO A 486 -2.19 -9.50 25.75
C PRO A 486 -2.70 -8.48 24.72
N MET A 487 -2.72 -7.21 25.13
CA MET A 487 -3.01 -6.03 24.31
C MET A 487 -1.76 -5.43 23.64
N GLN A 488 -0.58 -5.93 23.98
CA GLN A 488 0.69 -5.36 23.55
C GLN A 488 1.08 -5.89 22.17
N PHE A 489 1.42 -4.97 21.26
CA PHE A 489 2.01 -5.31 19.97
C PHE A 489 3.22 -6.24 20.16
N ASN A 490 3.24 -7.35 19.41
CA ASN A 490 4.37 -8.28 19.33
C ASN A 490 4.79 -8.87 20.70
N PHE A 491 3.81 -9.34 21.49
CA PHE A 491 4.04 -9.95 22.81
C PHE A 491 4.46 -11.43 22.70
N HIS A 492 5.75 -11.68 22.45
CA HIS A 492 6.30 -13.00 22.12
C HIS A 492 6.17 -14.16 23.14
N ALA A 493 5.69 -13.91 24.37
CA ALA A 493 5.72 -14.92 25.43
C ALA A 493 4.55 -15.94 25.35
N ILE A 494 3.35 -15.47 25.02
CA ILE A 494 2.10 -16.25 24.95
C ILE A 494 1.02 -15.46 24.21
N ASP A 495 0.06 -16.17 23.59
CA ASP A 495 -1.11 -15.56 22.96
C ASP A 495 -2.27 -15.37 23.96
N GLY A 496 -2.22 -16.08 25.08
CA GLY A 496 -3.12 -15.94 26.22
C GLY A 496 -2.72 -16.81 27.41
N ILE A 497 -3.37 -16.66 28.55
CA ILE A 497 -3.18 -17.51 29.74
C ILE A 497 -4.51 -17.72 30.46
N VAL A 498 -4.92 -18.97 30.66
CA VAL A 498 -6.05 -19.26 31.55
C VAL A 498 -5.54 -19.31 32.99
N VAL A 499 -6.21 -18.63 33.92
CA VAL A 499 -5.95 -18.73 35.35
C VAL A 499 -7.22 -19.06 36.10
N ARG A 500 -7.11 -19.95 37.10
CA ARG A 500 -8.17 -20.35 38.01
C ARG A 500 -7.61 -20.54 39.42
N PHE A 501 -8.33 -20.09 40.45
CA PHE A 501 -7.96 -20.32 41.84
C PHE A 501 -8.76 -21.48 42.47
N ASP A 502 -8.23 -22.03 43.54
CA ASP A 502 -8.92 -22.91 44.49
C ASP A 502 -8.65 -22.36 45.90
N ILE A 503 -9.67 -21.69 46.44
CA ILE A 503 -9.63 -20.98 47.72
C ILE A 503 -10.19 -21.83 48.87
N SER A 504 -10.70 -23.03 48.58
CA SER A 504 -11.25 -23.95 49.59
C SER A 504 -10.25 -24.30 50.71
N ASN A 505 -8.96 -24.26 50.40
CA ASN A 505 -7.87 -24.52 51.34
C ASN A 505 -7.57 -23.33 52.29
N GLN A 506 -7.89 -22.08 51.90
CA GLN A 506 -7.64 -20.89 52.72
C GLN A 506 -8.52 -20.85 53.98
N ALA A 507 -9.74 -21.39 53.90
CA ALA A 507 -10.63 -21.55 55.05
C ALA A 507 -10.03 -22.44 56.18
N ASN A 508 -9.00 -23.23 55.87
CA ASN A 508 -8.29 -24.11 56.80
C ASN A 508 -6.90 -23.58 57.19
N GLY A 509 -6.61 -22.30 56.95
CA GLY A 509 -5.31 -21.68 57.27
C GLY A 509 -4.14 -22.16 56.42
N LYS A 510 -4.41 -22.75 55.25
CA LYS A 510 -3.40 -23.15 54.26
C LYS A 510 -3.35 -22.17 53.10
N ARG A 511 -2.25 -22.16 52.34
CA ARG A 511 -2.16 -21.46 51.06
C ARG A 511 -3.27 -21.96 50.12
N GLY A 512 -3.86 -21.05 49.35
CA GLY A 512 -4.76 -21.44 48.26
C GLY A 512 -3.95 -22.05 47.11
N LYS A 513 -4.62 -22.60 46.08
CA LYS A 513 -3.94 -22.98 44.84
C LYS A 513 -4.26 -22.01 43.71
N CYS A 514 -3.27 -21.74 42.86
CA CYS A 514 -3.44 -21.02 41.60
C CYS A 514 -3.00 -21.94 40.45
N PHE A 515 -3.94 -22.27 39.56
CA PHE A 515 -3.68 -23.05 38.36
C PHE A 515 -3.46 -22.10 37.19
N MET A 516 -2.29 -22.18 36.56
CA MET A 516 -1.88 -21.30 35.46
C MET A 516 -1.64 -22.10 34.18
N PHE A 517 -2.29 -21.70 33.10
CA PHE A 517 -2.20 -22.37 31.79
C PHE A 517 -1.80 -21.36 30.70
N PRO A 518 -0.50 -21.02 30.59
CA PRO A 518 0.00 -20.17 29.51
C PRO A 518 -0.19 -20.87 28.16
N LEU A 519 -0.68 -20.15 27.15
CA LEU A 519 -1.06 -20.68 25.84
C LEU A 519 -0.12 -20.16 24.73
N GLN A 520 0.37 -21.06 23.89
CA GLN A 520 0.94 -20.72 22.59
C GLN A 520 0.27 -21.57 21.49
N ILE A 521 -0.51 -20.91 20.65
CA ILE A 521 -1.17 -21.46 19.46
C ILE A 521 -0.19 -21.35 18.30
N THR A 522 -0.05 -22.41 17.49
CA THR A 522 0.75 -22.34 16.27
C THR A 522 0.44 -23.42 15.23
N ILE A 523 0.37 -23.00 13.96
CA ILE A 523 0.39 -23.91 12.80
C ILE A 523 1.80 -24.09 12.21
N ALA A 524 2.76 -23.27 12.62
CA ALA A 524 4.09 -23.24 12.05
C ALA A 524 4.91 -24.47 12.47
N LYS A 525 5.69 -25.02 11.51
CA LYS A 525 6.55 -26.18 11.77
C LYS A 525 7.64 -25.85 12.80
N SER A 526 8.23 -24.67 12.66
CA SER A 526 9.20 -24.06 13.57
C SER A 526 8.67 -22.73 14.10
N HIS A 527 8.79 -22.51 15.40
CA HIS A 527 8.34 -21.34 16.15
C HIS A 527 9.46 -20.87 17.10
N ALA A 528 9.29 -19.70 17.71
CA ALA A 528 10.15 -19.26 18.81
C ALA A 528 10.02 -20.19 20.04
N ASP A 529 10.93 -20.01 21.00
CA ASP A 529 10.84 -20.66 22.32
C ASP A 529 9.97 -19.80 23.26
N SER A 530 8.66 -19.77 22.99
CA SER A 530 7.68 -19.05 23.81
C SER A 530 7.68 -19.51 25.28
N GLU A 531 8.04 -20.78 25.51
CA GLU A 531 8.18 -21.36 26.85
C GLU A 531 9.35 -20.70 27.61
N TYR A 532 10.50 -20.51 26.96
CA TYR A 532 11.58 -19.66 27.51
C TYR A 532 11.17 -18.19 27.66
N GLU A 533 10.52 -17.60 26.65
CA GLU A 533 10.11 -16.19 26.65
C GLU A 533 9.08 -15.86 27.75
N PHE A 534 8.25 -16.83 28.14
CA PHE A 534 7.35 -16.73 29.30
C PHE A 534 8.13 -16.84 30.63
N PHE A 535 8.93 -17.90 30.79
CA PHE A 535 9.59 -18.20 32.08
C PHE A 535 10.79 -17.31 32.41
N LYS A 536 11.44 -16.62 31.45
CA LYS A 536 12.53 -15.66 31.73
C LYS A 536 12.08 -14.51 32.64
N ASP A 537 10.80 -14.14 32.59
CA ASP A 537 10.18 -13.03 33.31
C ASP A 537 9.25 -13.51 34.44
N TRP A 538 9.45 -14.75 34.93
CA TRP A 538 8.57 -15.42 35.89
C TRP A 538 8.17 -14.58 37.11
N SER A 539 9.10 -13.83 37.70
CA SER A 539 8.85 -12.95 38.86
C SER A 539 7.83 -11.83 38.60
N LYS A 540 7.66 -11.41 37.34
CA LYS A 540 6.64 -10.42 36.95
C LYS A 540 5.25 -11.06 36.79
N TRP A 541 5.20 -12.32 36.36
CA TRP A 541 3.95 -13.09 36.24
C TRP A 541 3.35 -13.45 37.61
N ILE A 542 4.18 -13.67 38.64
CA ILE A 542 3.73 -14.12 39.97
C ILE A 542 3.68 -13.02 41.04
N LYS A 543 3.94 -11.76 40.66
CA LYS A 543 4.20 -10.63 41.56
C LYS A 543 3.20 -10.46 42.72
N ASP A 544 1.94 -10.79 42.47
CA ASP A 544 0.84 -10.62 43.43
C ASP A 544 0.22 -11.99 43.85
N LEU A 545 0.97 -13.09 43.74
CA LEU A 545 0.54 -14.47 44.01
C LEU A 545 1.28 -15.16 45.18
N ASP A 546 2.03 -14.43 45.99
CA ASP A 546 2.90 -14.97 47.04
C ASP A 546 2.16 -15.79 48.13
N ASP A 547 0.83 -15.69 48.25
CA ASP A 547 -0.01 -16.47 49.18
C ASP A 547 -0.55 -17.80 48.60
N TYR A 548 -0.21 -18.13 47.34
CA TYR A 548 -0.76 -19.29 46.62
C TYR A 548 0.31 -20.33 46.26
N ASP A 549 -0.08 -21.61 46.29
CA ASP A 549 0.70 -22.69 45.70
C ASP A 549 0.41 -22.74 44.20
N LEU A 550 1.45 -22.51 43.39
CA LEU A 550 1.32 -22.35 41.94
C LEU A 550 1.46 -23.70 41.23
N GLU A 551 0.51 -24.03 40.36
CA GLU A 551 0.57 -25.22 39.51
C GLU A 551 0.46 -24.84 38.03
N VAL A 552 1.60 -24.87 37.33
CA VAL A 552 1.75 -24.34 35.98
C VAL A 552 1.77 -25.45 34.93
N VAL A 553 0.96 -25.30 33.88
CA VAL A 553 0.98 -26.16 32.69
C VAL A 553 1.10 -25.29 31.44
N PHE A 554 2.28 -25.23 30.82
CA PHE A 554 2.47 -24.53 29.55
C PHE A 554 1.83 -25.34 28.42
N LEU A 555 0.91 -24.72 27.67
CA LEU A 555 0.08 -25.36 26.64
C LEU A 555 0.48 -24.87 25.25
N TRP A 556 1.05 -25.78 24.47
CA TRP A 556 1.14 -25.65 23.02
C TRP A 556 -0.19 -26.14 22.42
N ILE A 557 -0.77 -25.36 21.51
CA ILE A 557 -1.98 -25.75 20.75
C ILE A 557 -1.59 -25.76 19.27
N SER A 558 -1.42 -26.95 18.68
CA SER A 558 -0.80 -27.05 17.35
C SER A 558 -1.32 -28.18 16.47
N ALA A 559 -0.90 -28.18 15.22
CA ALA A 559 -1.13 -29.25 14.25
C ALA A 559 -0.25 -30.51 14.48
N LYS A 560 0.45 -30.60 15.61
CA LYS A 560 1.33 -31.72 15.98
C LYS A 560 0.58 -32.68 16.91
N GLU A 561 0.99 -33.95 16.93
CA GLU A 561 0.44 -34.97 17.84
C GLU A 561 0.49 -34.52 19.32
N PRO A 562 -0.51 -34.88 20.15
CA PRO A 562 -0.48 -34.56 21.58
C PRO A 562 0.73 -35.17 22.30
N TRP A 563 1.33 -34.41 23.23
CA TRP A 563 2.42 -34.89 24.09
C TRP A 563 2.44 -34.16 25.42
N GLU A 564 3.08 -34.75 26.43
CA GLU A 564 3.24 -34.14 27.77
C GLU A 564 4.63 -34.46 28.33
N ARG A 565 5.28 -33.48 28.97
CA ARG A 565 6.59 -33.62 29.64
C ARG A 565 6.61 -32.79 30.93
N LYS A 566 7.15 -33.34 32.02
CA LYS A 566 7.47 -32.53 33.21
C LYS A 566 8.85 -31.88 33.05
N VAL A 567 8.93 -30.56 33.20
CA VAL A 567 10.18 -29.80 33.13
C VAL A 567 10.69 -29.50 34.54
N LYS A 568 11.88 -30.02 34.86
CA LYS A 568 12.58 -29.83 36.14
C LYS A 568 13.52 -28.61 36.10
N ARG A 569 12.98 -27.46 35.71
CA ARG A 569 13.63 -26.14 35.90
C ARG A 569 12.99 -25.48 37.14
N TYR A 570 13.40 -24.26 37.49
CA TYR A 570 12.60 -23.40 38.37
C TYR A 570 11.90 -22.33 37.51
N PRO A 571 10.57 -22.12 37.66
CA PRO A 571 9.63 -22.97 38.40
C PRO A 571 9.58 -24.39 37.80
N GLU A 572 9.13 -25.39 38.57
CA GLU A 572 8.77 -26.69 37.98
C GLU A 572 7.39 -26.56 37.31
N TYR A 573 7.25 -27.07 36.10
CA TYR A 573 5.98 -27.03 35.34
C TYR A 573 5.81 -28.28 34.48
N ILE A 574 4.58 -28.46 33.97
CA ILE A 574 4.28 -29.42 32.91
C ILE A 574 4.23 -28.65 31.58
N SER A 575 4.87 -29.18 30.55
CA SER A 575 4.79 -28.68 29.18
C SER A 575 3.99 -29.68 28.37
N LYS A 576 2.95 -29.24 27.67
CA LYS A 576 1.97 -30.11 27.01
C LYS A 576 1.58 -29.56 25.65
N ASN A 577 1.48 -30.42 24.65
CA ASN A 577 0.82 -30.09 23.38
C ASN A 577 -0.58 -30.71 23.34
N ILE A 578 -1.55 -29.88 22.98
CA ILE A 578 -2.92 -30.22 22.65
C ILE A 578 -3.04 -30.07 21.14
N HIS A 579 -3.71 -31.00 20.47
CA HIS A 579 -3.89 -30.89 19.03
C HIS A 579 -5.07 -29.97 18.70
N ILE A 580 -4.96 -29.14 17.64
CA ILE A 580 -5.97 -28.09 17.32
C ILE A 580 -7.40 -28.66 17.23
N GLY A 581 -7.55 -29.87 16.67
CA GLY A 581 -8.85 -30.53 16.56
C GLY A 581 -9.50 -30.95 17.88
N ASP A 582 -8.74 -30.99 18.96
CA ASP A 582 -9.21 -31.31 20.32
C ASP A 582 -9.75 -30.05 21.03
N VAL A 583 -9.39 -28.85 20.53
CA VAL A 583 -9.87 -27.55 21.02
C VAL A 583 -11.00 -27.02 20.14
N ASN A 584 -10.84 -27.07 18.82
CA ASN A 584 -11.90 -26.80 17.86
C ASN A 584 -11.79 -27.72 16.63
N ARG A 585 -12.66 -28.72 16.58
CA ARG A 585 -12.70 -29.70 15.50
C ARG A 585 -13.01 -29.09 14.13
N ASP A 586 -13.96 -28.15 14.05
CA ASP A 586 -14.39 -27.56 12.78
C ASP A 586 -13.27 -26.70 12.17
N THR A 587 -12.54 -25.97 13.01
CA THR A 587 -11.33 -25.22 12.62
C THR A 587 -10.25 -26.13 12.06
N TRP A 588 -10.00 -27.28 12.70
CA TRP A 588 -9.06 -28.28 12.21
C TRP A 588 -9.51 -28.95 10.90
N GLU A 589 -10.78 -29.34 10.79
CA GLU A 589 -11.32 -29.94 9.56
C GLU A 589 -11.30 -28.95 8.40
N ARG A 590 -11.56 -27.66 8.64
CA ARG A 590 -11.52 -26.64 7.59
C ARG A 590 -10.10 -26.27 7.17
N TYR A 591 -9.18 -26.06 8.11
CA TYR A 591 -7.76 -25.85 7.82
C TYR A 591 -7.20 -27.00 6.96
N ASN A 592 -7.47 -28.25 7.32
CA ASN A 592 -7.10 -29.41 6.50
C ASN A 592 -7.76 -29.42 5.12
N ARG A 593 -9.03 -29.03 5.00
CA ARG A 593 -9.75 -28.97 3.74
C ARG A 593 -9.13 -27.92 2.80
N ALA A 594 -8.79 -26.76 3.33
CA ALA A 594 -8.13 -25.69 2.59
C ALA A 594 -6.72 -26.13 2.14
N LEU A 595 -5.90 -26.71 3.04
CA LEU A 595 -4.59 -27.27 2.70
C LEU A 595 -4.67 -28.38 1.63
N LYS A 596 -5.63 -29.30 1.73
CA LYS A 596 -5.84 -30.36 0.73
C LYS A 596 -6.26 -29.77 -0.63
N SER A 597 -7.10 -28.72 -0.63
CA SER A 597 -7.51 -28.02 -1.85
C SER A 597 -6.33 -27.28 -2.52
N LYS A 598 -5.47 -26.65 -1.73
CA LYS A 598 -4.21 -26.03 -2.17
C LYS A 598 -3.30 -27.06 -2.86
N ASN A 599 -3.06 -28.20 -2.20
CA ASN A 599 -2.21 -29.27 -2.74
C ASN A 599 -2.82 -29.95 -3.99
N GLY A 600 -4.15 -30.14 -4.03
CA GLY A 600 -4.86 -30.76 -5.16
C GLY A 600 -4.75 -29.96 -6.46
N ARG A 601 -4.73 -28.62 -6.38
CA ARG A 601 -4.48 -27.73 -7.53
C ARG A 601 -3.11 -27.95 -8.19
N GLY A 602 -2.17 -28.63 -7.53
CA GLY A 602 -0.87 -28.98 -8.06
C GLY A 602 -0.81 -30.28 -8.88
N GLN A 603 -1.87 -31.10 -8.91
CA GLN A 603 -1.83 -32.43 -9.56
C GLN A 603 -2.77 -32.59 -10.78
N THR A 604 -3.82 -31.78 -10.91
CA THR A 604 -4.61 -31.70 -12.17
C THR A 604 -3.86 -30.88 -13.21
N GLY A 605 -2.97 -31.56 -13.94
CA GLY A 605 -2.05 -30.93 -14.89
C GLY A 605 -2.71 -30.31 -16.13
N MET A 606 -3.21 -29.07 -16.03
CA MET A 606 -3.30 -28.16 -17.18
C MET A 606 -1.89 -27.77 -17.62
N VAL A 607 -1.28 -28.61 -18.46
CA VAL A 607 -0.01 -28.31 -19.13
C VAL A 607 -0.23 -27.21 -20.16
N VAL A 608 0.01 -25.95 -19.76
CA VAL A 608 0.13 -24.83 -20.71
C VAL A 608 1.39 -25.07 -21.56
N PRO A 609 1.27 -25.22 -22.90
CA PRO A 609 2.31 -25.84 -23.73
C PRO A 609 3.42 -24.86 -24.17
N GLN A 610 4.19 -24.30 -23.23
CA GLN A 610 5.30 -23.38 -23.55
C GLN A 610 6.72 -23.99 -23.38
N LYS A 611 6.92 -25.02 -22.54
CA LYS A 611 8.27 -25.55 -22.23
C LYS A 611 8.90 -26.48 -23.27
N ARG A 612 8.24 -26.78 -24.40
CA ARG A 612 8.78 -27.69 -25.46
C ARG A 612 9.18 -27.03 -26.78
N VAL A 613 8.82 -25.76 -27.03
CA VAL A 613 9.19 -25.06 -28.28
C VAL A 613 10.57 -24.38 -28.17
N LEU A 614 10.84 -23.69 -27.06
CA LEU A 614 12.05 -22.88 -26.86
C LEU A 614 13.38 -23.67 -26.97
N ARG A 615 13.38 -24.98 -26.70
CA ARG A 615 14.58 -25.84 -26.87
C ARG A 615 14.87 -26.25 -28.32
N LYS A 616 14.04 -25.90 -29.31
CA LYS A 616 14.32 -26.10 -30.74
C LYS A 616 14.74 -24.83 -31.48
N GLN A 617 14.42 -23.64 -30.95
CA GLN A 617 14.86 -22.34 -31.49
C GLN A 617 16.20 -21.86 -30.90
N ALA A 618 16.52 -22.23 -29.66
CA ALA A 618 17.80 -21.91 -29.01
C ALA A 618 19.06 -22.55 -29.65
N ARG A 619 18.93 -23.23 -30.80
CA ARG A 619 20.04 -23.77 -31.59
C ARG A 619 20.27 -23.06 -32.93
N VAL A 620 19.44 -22.07 -33.28
CA VAL A 620 19.59 -21.24 -34.49
C VAL A 620 20.20 -19.86 -34.15
N LEU A 621 19.98 -19.37 -32.94
CA LEU A 621 20.52 -18.09 -32.44
C LEU A 621 21.99 -18.13 -31.98
N LEU A 622 22.71 -19.24 -32.22
CA LEU A 622 24.12 -19.41 -31.88
C LEU A 622 25.05 -19.51 -33.11
N GLU A 623 24.48 -19.41 -34.32
CA GLU A 623 25.23 -19.41 -35.60
C GLU A 623 25.23 -18.01 -36.28
N LEU A 624 24.77 -16.97 -35.57
CA LEU A 624 24.73 -15.57 -36.04
C LEU A 624 25.50 -14.63 -35.09
N GLN A 625 26.66 -15.08 -34.59
CA GLN A 625 27.62 -14.26 -33.82
C GLN A 625 29.07 -14.37 -34.33
N ASN A 626 29.25 -14.80 -35.58
CA ASN A 626 30.43 -14.52 -36.39
C ASN A 626 29.96 -13.87 -37.70
N GLU A 627 30.80 -13.00 -38.26
CA GLU A 627 30.47 -12.03 -39.33
C GLU A 627 29.51 -10.92 -38.83
N ASP A 628 29.85 -9.63 -38.90
CA ASP A 628 31.08 -9.01 -39.38
C ASP A 628 31.49 -7.76 -38.56
N LYS A 629 32.68 -7.23 -38.83
CA LYS A 629 33.26 -6.02 -38.21
C LYS A 629 33.04 -4.78 -39.08
N ASN A 630 33.28 -3.62 -38.46
CA ASN A 630 33.10 -2.26 -38.99
C ASN A 630 31.60 -1.89 -39.07
N ASP A 631 31.18 -0.67 -38.74
CA ASP A 631 31.93 0.58 -38.75
C ASP A 631 31.79 1.40 -37.43
N SER A 632 32.63 2.42 -37.25
CA SER A 632 32.72 3.24 -36.05
C SER A 632 32.19 4.66 -36.25
N SER A 633 31.07 4.99 -35.60
CA SER A 633 30.77 6.39 -35.27
C SER A 633 30.01 6.50 -33.94
N LEU A 634 30.55 7.30 -33.01
CA LEU A 634 29.77 7.80 -31.88
C LEU A 634 28.97 9.01 -32.35
N LEU A 635 27.66 9.01 -32.09
CA LEU A 635 26.92 10.25 -31.84
C LEU A 635 25.86 9.99 -30.78
N ALA A 636 26.08 10.53 -29.58
CA ALA A 636 25.16 10.37 -28.47
C ALA A 636 23.92 11.24 -28.67
N PHE A 637 22.74 10.62 -28.67
CA PHE A 637 21.46 11.34 -28.60
C PHE A 637 20.59 10.72 -27.51
N LEU A 638 20.20 11.54 -26.53
CA LEU A 638 19.24 11.15 -25.51
C LEU A 638 17.82 11.34 -26.02
N CYS A 639 16.98 10.31 -25.83
CA CYS A 639 15.55 10.35 -26.10
C CYS A 639 14.80 10.25 -24.76
N THR A 640 14.31 11.37 -24.26
CA THR A 640 13.53 11.44 -23.02
C THR A 640 12.05 11.69 -23.33
N HIS A 641 11.23 10.72 -22.96
CA HIS A 641 9.79 10.87 -22.73
C HIS A 641 9.55 10.48 -21.26
N THR A 642 8.44 10.89 -20.67
CA THR A 642 8.16 10.51 -19.28
C THR A 642 6.71 10.11 -19.07
N VAL A 643 6.48 9.04 -18.30
CA VAL A 643 5.12 8.50 -18.08
C VAL A 643 4.77 8.40 -16.60
N ILE A 644 3.66 9.01 -16.20
CA ILE A 644 3.12 8.92 -14.83
C ILE A 644 1.85 8.08 -14.86
N PHE A 645 1.74 7.10 -13.97
CA PHE A 645 0.61 6.16 -13.93
C PHE A 645 -0.07 6.14 -12.56
N LEU A 646 -1.38 5.82 -12.52
CA LEU A 646 -2.10 5.50 -11.29
C LEU A 646 -2.39 3.98 -11.16
N PRO A 647 -1.92 3.28 -10.12
CA PRO A 647 -2.28 1.89 -9.86
C PRO A 647 -3.42 1.78 -8.84
N SER A 648 -4.31 0.82 -9.08
CA SER A 648 -5.25 0.27 -8.09
C SER A 648 -5.43 -1.23 -8.41
N THR A 649 -5.59 -2.08 -7.39
CA THR A 649 -5.27 -3.51 -7.51
C THR A 649 -6.50 -4.44 -7.47
N HIS A 650 -6.84 -4.96 -8.66
CA HIS A 650 -7.43 -6.28 -9.01
C HIS A 650 -7.85 -7.28 -7.88
N SER A 651 -8.90 -8.09 -8.11
CA SER A 651 -8.71 -9.40 -8.80
C SER A 651 -9.95 -10.30 -9.07
N CYS A 652 -10.13 -10.71 -10.35
CA CYS A 652 -9.66 -12.08 -10.68
C CYS A 652 -10.62 -13.20 -11.20
N LEU A 653 -11.09 -13.25 -12.48
CA LEU A 653 -11.32 -14.48 -13.34
C LEU A 653 -12.67 -14.75 -14.09
N HIS A 654 -13.23 -15.98 -14.18
CA HIS A 654 -14.14 -16.42 -15.29
C HIS A 654 -15.26 -17.44 -14.87
N ALA A 655 -16.17 -18.03 -15.70
CA ALA A 655 -16.29 -18.17 -17.19
C ALA A 655 -17.71 -18.60 -17.70
N GLY A 656 -17.92 -18.62 -19.04
CA GLY A 656 -18.93 -19.43 -19.80
C GLY A 656 -20.35 -18.84 -19.97
N THR A 657 -21.30 -19.36 -20.80
CA THR A 657 -21.36 -20.33 -21.95
C THR A 657 -22.82 -20.33 -22.51
N THR A 658 -23.25 -20.75 -23.71
CA THR A 658 -22.67 -21.45 -24.91
C THR A 658 -23.10 -20.72 -26.23
N SER A 659 -23.52 -21.21 -27.42
CA SER A 659 -23.83 -22.50 -28.13
C SER A 659 -23.53 -22.30 -29.66
N GLY A 660 -23.63 -23.24 -30.62
CA GLY A 660 -23.95 -24.68 -30.68
C GLY A 660 -24.09 -25.19 -32.14
N GLU A 661 -24.08 -26.52 -32.36
CA GLU A 661 -24.34 -27.27 -33.63
C GLU A 661 -23.36 -27.07 -34.82
N GLY A 662 -23.08 -28.05 -35.70
CA GLY A 662 -23.44 -29.49 -35.67
C GLY A 662 -22.97 -30.29 -36.91
N ALA A 663 -23.16 -31.62 -36.86
CA ALA A 663 -23.06 -32.65 -37.93
C ALA A 663 -21.68 -33.17 -38.42
N LYS A 664 -21.59 -34.52 -38.41
CA LYS A 664 -20.58 -35.44 -38.98
C LYS A 664 -19.19 -35.48 -38.32
#